data_AF-A0A177WTL3-F1
#
_entry.id   AF-A0A177WTL3-F1
#
_cell.length_a   1.000
_cell.length_b   1.000
_cell.length_c   1.000
_cell.angle_alpha   90.00
_cell.angle_beta   90.00
_cell.angle_gamma   90.00
#
_symmetry.space_group_name_H-M   'P 1'
#
loop_
_entity.id
_entity.type
_entity.pdbx_description
1 polymer ?
#
loop_
_entity_poly.entity_id
_entity_poly.type
_entity_poly.pdbx_seq_one_letter_code
_entity_poly.pdbx_strand_id
1 'polypeptide(L)'
;MAAHLTQVFATAKQEKRPAFVAYVTAGFPEKEDTVDILLGLQAGGADIIELGVPFSDPIADGPTIQDSSFIALQHGIDIPACLNYVKQARARGLLSYIPLIAPSTTEARIQRLANMASSFIYVVSTLGVTGARGSVNSDLPGLVSRIKQYTDLPLAVGFGVSSRDQFVQVGLHSEGVVIGSKIITVIKQAEKGQRAAAVQAFAQDITRRENVVGSYYQTLPTTDAQLTHALPPRFGEFGGQYAPEALVDCLDEIETAFDVAMKDPAFWKEFQSYYPYMNRPSSLHLAERLTEECGGAQIWLKREDLNHTGSHKINNALGQALLAKRLGKRRIIAETGAGQHGVATATVCAKFGLECVIYMGAEDVRRQALNVFRIRLLGAKVIPVKSGSQTLKDAINEALRDWVTNVSTTHYLIGSAIGPHPFPTIVREFQSVIGRETREQMLSLTNKLPDAVIACVGGGSNAIGMFHPFINDSSVKMIGVEAGGSGIESGYHSATLTKGRPGVLHGTKTYLMQDENGQILETHSISAGLDYPGVGPEHAWLKDSGRAQYVVATDADAMIGLRKISQSEGILPALESAHAVSKALEIAATMPKDSNIVICVSGRGDKDVVSVAESLPKLGPQIGWDLRFEGSKSDINPAH
;
A
#
# COMPACT_ATOMS: atom_id res chain seq x y z
N MET A 1 -31.13 3.44 -13.32
CA MET A 1 -29.96 4.28 -13.66
C MET A 1 -29.54 4.05 -15.11
N ALA A 2 -29.16 2.81 -15.46
CA ALA A 2 -29.16 2.16 -16.78
C ALA A 2 -29.84 2.91 -17.95
N ALA A 3 -31.16 2.77 -18.06
CA ALA A 3 -31.97 3.29 -19.17
C ALA A 3 -31.93 4.83 -19.31
N HIS A 4 -31.65 5.57 -18.23
CA HIS A 4 -31.56 7.03 -18.30
C HIS A 4 -30.31 7.45 -19.06
N LEU A 5 -29.19 6.87 -18.68
CA LEU A 5 -27.91 7.19 -19.27
C LEU A 5 -27.90 6.72 -20.72
N THR A 6 -28.41 5.52 -21.03
CA THR A 6 -28.62 5.10 -22.42
C THR A 6 -29.49 6.09 -23.20
N GLN A 7 -30.57 6.62 -22.59
CA GLN A 7 -31.39 7.67 -23.20
C GLN A 7 -30.62 8.99 -23.38
N VAL A 8 -29.75 9.38 -22.45
CA VAL A 8 -28.90 10.58 -22.56
C VAL A 8 -27.98 10.48 -23.77
N PHE A 9 -27.31 9.33 -23.95
CA PHE A 9 -26.50 9.10 -25.15
C PHE A 9 -27.34 8.98 -26.42
N ALA A 10 -28.53 8.37 -26.34
CA ALA A 10 -29.45 8.30 -27.48
C ALA A 10 -29.93 9.69 -27.92
N THR A 11 -30.27 10.56 -26.97
CA THR A 11 -30.64 11.96 -27.21
C THR A 11 -29.46 12.74 -27.79
N ALA A 12 -28.26 12.63 -27.20
CA ALA A 12 -27.06 13.28 -27.74
C ALA A 12 -26.76 12.83 -29.18
N LYS A 13 -26.93 11.53 -29.47
CA LYS A 13 -26.78 10.95 -30.81
C LYS A 13 -27.84 11.47 -31.79
N GLN A 14 -29.09 11.59 -31.38
CA GLN A 14 -30.16 12.22 -32.20
C GLN A 14 -29.83 13.69 -32.50
N GLU A 15 -29.26 14.40 -31.53
CA GLU A 15 -28.78 15.77 -31.65
C GLU A 15 -27.43 15.90 -32.40
N LYS A 16 -26.88 14.78 -32.90
CA LYS A 16 -25.60 14.71 -33.64
C LYS A 16 -24.41 15.31 -32.88
N ARG A 17 -24.33 15.05 -31.57
CA ARG A 17 -23.23 15.48 -30.70
C ARG A 17 -22.79 14.37 -29.76
N PRO A 18 -21.55 14.41 -29.25
CA PRO A 18 -21.16 13.59 -28.11
C PRO A 18 -21.88 14.06 -26.83
N ALA A 19 -22.12 13.13 -25.91
CA ALA A 19 -22.53 13.45 -24.54
C ALA A 19 -21.36 14.06 -23.75
N PHE A 20 -21.60 15.11 -22.97
CA PHE A 20 -20.61 15.74 -22.11
C PHE A 20 -20.68 15.20 -20.69
N VAL A 21 -19.60 14.57 -20.23
CA VAL A 21 -19.43 14.06 -18.86
C VAL A 21 -18.45 14.95 -18.11
N ALA A 22 -18.88 15.58 -17.02
CA ALA A 22 -18.07 16.47 -16.20
C ALA A 22 -17.62 15.78 -14.90
N TYR A 23 -16.35 15.89 -14.51
CA TYR A 23 -15.86 15.41 -13.20
C TYR A 23 -15.53 16.57 -12.25
N VAL A 24 -15.88 16.42 -10.96
CA VAL A 24 -15.46 17.31 -9.88
C VAL A 24 -15.23 16.55 -8.57
N THR A 25 -14.23 16.94 -7.78
CA THR A 25 -13.98 16.37 -6.44
C THR A 25 -14.88 17.04 -5.38
N ALA A 26 -15.56 16.24 -4.56
CA ALA A 26 -16.45 16.75 -3.51
C ALA A 26 -15.69 17.61 -2.49
N GLY A 27 -16.27 18.75 -2.11
CA GLY A 27 -15.72 19.71 -1.15
C GLY A 27 -14.46 20.46 -1.59
N PHE A 28 -14.19 20.48 -2.89
CA PHE A 28 -13.20 21.35 -3.52
C PHE A 28 -13.90 22.51 -4.28
N PRO A 29 -13.43 23.77 -4.15
CA PRO A 29 -12.33 24.22 -3.30
C PRO A 29 -12.77 24.36 -1.85
N GLU A 30 -14.03 24.65 -1.57
CA GLU A 30 -14.60 24.71 -0.23
C GLU A 30 -15.81 23.78 -0.14
N LYS A 31 -16.11 23.33 1.07
CA LYS A 31 -17.18 22.36 1.33
C LYS A 31 -18.56 22.89 0.90
N GLU A 32 -18.79 24.20 0.97
CA GLU A 32 -20.06 24.83 0.61
C GLU A 32 -20.32 24.89 -0.91
N ASP A 33 -19.26 24.90 -1.73
CA ASP A 33 -19.41 25.14 -3.17
C ASP A 33 -19.92 23.92 -3.94
N THR A 34 -19.76 22.72 -3.38
CA THR A 34 -19.98 21.45 -4.09
C THR A 34 -21.33 21.40 -4.78
N VAL A 35 -22.41 21.77 -4.09
CA VAL A 35 -23.77 21.69 -4.63
C VAL A 35 -23.99 22.69 -5.76
N ASP A 36 -23.51 23.92 -5.60
CA ASP A 36 -23.68 24.96 -6.61
C ASP A 36 -22.81 24.72 -7.85
N ILE A 37 -21.62 24.13 -7.68
CA ILE A 37 -20.77 23.67 -8.79
C ILE A 37 -21.49 22.58 -9.60
N LEU A 38 -22.09 21.58 -8.93
CA LEU A 38 -22.83 20.51 -9.58
C LEU A 38 -24.02 21.06 -10.40
N LEU A 39 -24.75 22.04 -9.85
CA LEU A 39 -25.85 22.68 -10.56
C LEU A 39 -25.40 23.60 -11.70
N GLY A 40 -24.27 24.29 -11.54
CA GLY A 40 -23.66 25.10 -12.60
C GLY A 40 -23.21 24.26 -13.79
N LEU A 41 -22.61 23.09 -13.54
CA LEU A 41 -22.26 22.12 -14.58
C LEU A 41 -23.51 21.65 -15.34
N GLN A 42 -24.60 21.33 -14.63
CA GLN A 42 -25.86 20.93 -15.25
C GLN A 42 -26.48 22.06 -16.09
N ALA A 43 -26.54 23.29 -15.54
CA ALA A 43 -27.06 24.46 -16.23
C ALA A 43 -26.25 24.81 -17.50
N GLY A 44 -24.93 24.56 -17.46
CA GLY A 44 -24.03 24.69 -18.60
C GLY A 44 -24.11 23.54 -19.60
N GLY A 45 -25.03 22.59 -19.39
CA GLY A 45 -25.30 21.49 -20.31
C GLY A 45 -24.37 20.30 -20.13
N ALA A 46 -23.85 20.01 -18.93
CA ALA A 46 -23.32 18.68 -18.67
C ALA A 46 -24.47 17.67 -18.80
N ASP A 47 -24.29 16.64 -19.65
CA ASP A 47 -25.27 15.57 -19.77
C ASP A 47 -25.19 14.61 -18.59
N ILE A 48 -23.99 14.50 -17.99
CA ILE A 48 -23.63 13.62 -16.89
C ILE A 48 -22.61 14.33 -15.99
N ILE A 49 -22.72 14.14 -14.67
CA ILE A 49 -21.75 14.67 -13.71
C ILE A 49 -21.23 13.57 -12.78
N GLU A 50 -19.91 13.40 -12.75
CA GLU A 50 -19.17 12.53 -11.86
C GLU A 50 -18.68 13.34 -10.65
N LEU A 51 -19.14 12.96 -9.46
CA LEU A 51 -18.66 13.52 -8.19
C LEU A 51 -17.61 12.57 -7.59
N GLY A 52 -16.35 12.98 -7.63
CA GLY A 52 -15.24 12.27 -7.01
C GLY A 52 -15.32 12.33 -5.49
N VAL A 53 -15.28 11.17 -4.84
CA VAL A 53 -15.11 11.06 -3.39
C VAL A 53 -13.62 11.22 -3.08
N PRO A 54 -13.20 12.16 -2.23
CA PRO A 54 -11.79 12.31 -1.91
C PRO A 54 -11.33 11.15 -1.01
N PHE A 55 -10.12 10.67 -1.22
CA PHE A 55 -9.50 9.61 -0.41
C PHE A 55 -8.00 9.86 -0.26
N SER A 56 -7.43 9.33 0.82
CA SER A 56 -6.10 9.69 1.34
C SER A 56 -4.93 9.36 0.41
N ASP A 57 -5.14 8.56 -0.62
CA ASP A 57 -4.07 8.14 -1.55
C ASP A 57 -4.60 7.87 -2.98
N PRO A 58 -4.96 8.93 -3.75
CA PRO A 58 -5.47 8.81 -5.12
C PRO A 58 -4.35 8.55 -6.14
N ILE A 59 -3.64 7.43 -5.95
CA ILE A 59 -2.43 7.05 -6.69
C ILE A 59 -2.58 6.96 -8.21
N ALA A 60 -3.80 6.74 -8.71
CA ALA A 60 -4.11 6.65 -10.13
C ALA A 60 -4.53 7.98 -10.77
N ASP A 61 -4.85 8.99 -9.94
CA ASP A 61 -5.27 10.29 -10.41
C ASP A 61 -4.08 11.18 -10.79
N GLY A 62 -4.35 12.23 -11.55
CA GLY A 62 -3.41 13.26 -11.91
C GLY A 62 -3.06 14.20 -10.77
N PRO A 63 -1.92 14.91 -10.81
CA PRO A 63 -1.53 15.88 -9.77
C PRO A 63 -2.64 16.87 -9.42
N THR A 64 -3.38 17.38 -10.43
CA THR A 64 -4.49 18.32 -10.22
C THR A 64 -5.66 17.72 -9.44
N ILE A 65 -5.99 16.44 -9.67
CA ILE A 65 -7.07 15.77 -8.96
C ILE A 65 -6.58 15.33 -7.58
N GLN A 66 -5.35 14.84 -7.46
CA GLN A 66 -4.71 14.57 -6.17
C GLN A 66 -4.71 15.80 -5.26
N ASP A 67 -4.29 16.97 -5.77
CA ASP A 67 -4.34 18.24 -5.05
C ASP A 67 -5.76 18.58 -4.59
N SER A 68 -6.76 18.37 -5.45
CA SER A 68 -8.17 18.63 -5.10
C SER A 68 -8.69 17.67 -4.04
N SER A 69 -8.27 16.40 -4.07
CA SER A 69 -8.60 15.41 -3.05
C SER A 69 -7.92 15.75 -1.73
N PHE A 70 -6.66 16.18 -1.75
CA PHE A 70 -5.95 16.63 -0.55
C PHE A 70 -6.65 17.82 0.11
N ILE A 71 -7.01 18.85 -0.66
CA ILE A 71 -7.73 20.02 -0.16
C ILE A 71 -9.13 19.64 0.36
N ALA A 72 -9.85 18.78 -0.36
CA ALA A 72 -11.15 18.29 0.09
C ALA A 72 -11.05 17.52 1.41
N LEU A 73 -10.03 16.69 1.61
CA LEU A 73 -9.84 15.99 2.87
C LEU A 73 -9.46 16.94 4.02
N GLN A 74 -8.73 18.03 3.75
CA GLN A 74 -8.49 19.08 4.76
C GLN A 74 -9.80 19.73 5.23
N HIS A 75 -10.85 19.71 4.41
CA HIS A 75 -12.19 20.18 4.79
C HIS A 75 -13.04 19.12 5.51
N GLY A 76 -12.47 17.95 5.83
CA GLY A 76 -13.16 16.87 6.53
C GLY A 76 -14.20 16.15 5.67
N ILE A 77 -14.00 16.12 4.35
CA ILE A 77 -14.96 15.51 3.42
C ILE A 77 -14.80 14.00 3.41
N ASP A 78 -15.85 13.31 3.85
CA ASP A 78 -15.95 11.85 3.88
C ASP A 78 -17.09 11.33 2.98
N ILE A 79 -17.29 10.01 2.96
CA ILE A 79 -18.36 9.38 2.16
C ILE A 79 -19.76 9.90 2.58
N PRO A 80 -20.12 9.98 3.87
CA PRO A 80 -21.37 10.63 4.31
C PRO A 80 -21.56 12.07 3.78
N ALA A 81 -20.52 12.91 3.82
CA ALA A 81 -20.56 14.26 3.28
C ALA A 81 -20.84 14.25 1.77
N CYS A 82 -20.16 13.38 1.01
CA CYS A 82 -20.39 13.19 -0.41
C CYS A 82 -21.84 12.77 -0.72
N LEU A 83 -22.37 11.80 0.03
CA LEU A 83 -23.76 11.35 -0.12
C LEU A 83 -24.76 12.48 0.24
N ASN A 84 -24.43 13.32 1.22
CA ASN A 84 -25.23 14.48 1.58
C ASN A 84 -25.22 15.56 0.48
N TYR A 85 -24.08 15.83 -0.16
CA TYR A 85 -24.04 16.72 -1.34
C TYR A 85 -24.89 16.20 -2.49
N VAL A 86 -24.79 14.90 -2.79
CA VAL A 86 -25.63 14.27 -3.81
C VAL A 86 -27.11 14.39 -3.45
N LYS A 87 -27.47 14.20 -2.18
CA LYS A 87 -28.86 14.37 -1.69
C LYS A 87 -29.35 15.82 -1.86
N GLN A 88 -28.55 16.81 -1.46
CA GLN A 88 -28.90 18.23 -1.57
C GLN A 88 -29.00 18.67 -3.03
N ALA A 89 -28.05 18.26 -3.87
CA ALA A 89 -28.04 18.57 -5.29
C ALA A 89 -29.19 17.87 -6.02
N ARG A 90 -29.55 16.62 -5.66
CA ARG A 90 -30.74 15.93 -6.17
C ARG A 90 -32.04 16.62 -5.77
N ALA A 91 -32.15 17.11 -4.54
CA ALA A 91 -33.29 17.92 -4.11
C ALA A 91 -33.42 19.22 -4.93
N ARG A 92 -32.31 19.67 -5.55
CA ARG A 92 -32.23 20.82 -6.46
C ARG A 92 -32.13 20.42 -7.95
N GLY A 93 -32.35 19.13 -8.29
CA GLY A 93 -32.50 18.65 -9.66
C GLY A 93 -31.28 17.98 -10.32
N LEU A 94 -30.25 17.53 -9.58
CA LEU A 94 -29.04 16.89 -10.12
C LEU A 94 -29.24 15.42 -10.58
N LEU A 95 -28.66 15.04 -11.73
CA LEU A 95 -28.84 13.72 -12.37
C LEU A 95 -27.54 12.84 -12.45
N SER A 96 -27.62 11.64 -11.84
CA SER A 96 -26.89 10.33 -11.96
C SER A 96 -25.39 10.14 -12.29
N TYR A 97 -24.87 9.00 -11.77
CA TYR A 97 -23.48 8.49 -11.56
C TYR A 97 -23.14 7.21 -12.38
N ILE A 98 -21.85 6.86 -12.62
CA ILE A 98 -21.38 5.85 -13.61
C ILE A 98 -20.14 5.00 -13.25
N PRO A 99 -20.01 3.76 -13.80
CA PRO A 99 -18.82 2.87 -13.74
C PRO A 99 -17.77 3.02 -14.89
N LEU A 100 -16.51 2.55 -14.66
CA LEU A 100 -15.27 2.89 -15.41
C LEU A 100 -14.52 1.68 -16.06
N ILE A 101 -13.86 1.89 -17.22
CA ILE A 101 -12.93 0.98 -17.95
C ILE A 101 -11.62 1.73 -18.33
N ALA A 102 -10.47 1.05 -18.23
CA ALA A 102 -9.13 1.60 -18.52
C ALA A 102 -8.45 0.89 -19.73
N PRO A 103 -7.37 1.46 -20.34
CA PRO A 103 -6.69 0.83 -21.48
C PRO A 103 -6.09 -0.56 -21.18
N SER A 104 -5.76 -0.82 -19.91
CA SER A 104 -5.18 -2.08 -19.46
C SER A 104 -6.21 -3.21 -19.28
N THR A 105 -7.51 -2.93 -19.41
CA THR A 105 -8.56 -3.92 -19.20
C THR A 105 -8.53 -5.03 -20.27
N THR A 106 -8.54 -6.29 -19.82
CA THR A 106 -8.49 -7.52 -20.64
C THR A 106 -9.80 -7.79 -21.40
N GLU A 107 -9.75 -8.59 -22.47
CA GLU A 107 -10.94 -8.89 -23.30
C GLU A 107 -12.05 -9.64 -22.53
N ALA A 108 -11.68 -10.63 -21.72
CA ALA A 108 -12.63 -11.37 -20.88
C ALA A 108 -13.36 -10.46 -19.88
N ARG A 109 -12.67 -9.44 -19.37
CA ARG A 109 -13.23 -8.45 -18.44
C ARG A 109 -14.05 -7.39 -19.17
N ILE A 110 -13.62 -6.91 -20.34
CA ILE A 110 -14.44 -6.06 -21.22
C ILE A 110 -15.77 -6.74 -21.52
N GLN A 111 -15.78 -8.04 -21.83
CA GLN A 111 -17.00 -8.81 -22.06
C GLN A 111 -17.88 -8.91 -20.80
N ARG A 112 -17.29 -9.07 -19.61
CA ARG A 112 -18.05 -9.11 -18.34
C ARG A 112 -18.61 -7.74 -17.96
N LEU A 113 -17.81 -6.67 -18.08
CA LEU A 113 -18.22 -5.29 -17.81
C LEU A 113 -19.26 -4.81 -18.82
N ALA A 114 -19.14 -5.20 -20.10
CA ALA A 114 -20.15 -4.97 -21.13
C ALA A 114 -21.50 -5.65 -20.80
N ASN A 115 -21.48 -6.87 -20.27
CA ASN A 115 -22.67 -7.61 -19.87
C ASN A 115 -23.31 -7.08 -18.57
N MET A 116 -22.54 -6.39 -17.72
CA MET A 116 -22.99 -5.80 -16.46
C MET A 116 -23.38 -4.32 -16.60
N ALA A 117 -22.73 -3.60 -17.51
CA ALA A 117 -23.01 -2.21 -17.81
C ALA A 117 -24.40 -2.12 -18.41
N SER A 118 -25.22 -1.27 -17.81
CA SER A 118 -26.62 -1.11 -18.17
C SER A 118 -26.89 0.24 -18.84
N SER A 119 -25.85 1.06 -19.05
CA SER A 119 -25.94 2.47 -19.47
C SER A 119 -24.95 2.87 -20.56
N PHE A 120 -23.68 3.06 -20.20
CA PHE A 120 -22.55 3.33 -21.09
C PHE A 120 -21.25 2.90 -20.39
N ILE A 121 -20.16 2.86 -21.15
CA ILE A 121 -18.83 2.49 -20.65
C ILE A 121 -17.93 3.71 -20.72
N TYR A 122 -17.36 4.12 -19.58
CA TYR A 122 -16.31 5.15 -19.54
C TYR A 122 -14.95 4.53 -19.88
N VAL A 123 -14.24 5.06 -20.87
CA VAL A 123 -12.96 4.60 -21.40
C VAL A 123 -11.88 5.64 -21.13
N VAL A 124 -10.91 5.29 -20.29
CA VAL A 124 -9.68 6.08 -20.17
C VAL A 124 -8.79 5.77 -21.38
N SER A 125 -8.29 6.77 -22.10
CA SER A 125 -7.66 6.55 -23.41
C SER A 125 -6.14 6.44 -23.40
N THR A 126 -5.44 6.61 -22.27
CA THR A 126 -3.97 6.56 -22.21
C THR A 126 -3.45 5.81 -20.97
N LEU A 127 -2.27 5.19 -21.08
CA LEU A 127 -1.51 4.67 -19.94
C LEU A 127 -0.77 5.83 -19.22
N GLY A 128 -0.97 5.98 -17.90
CA GLY A 128 -0.32 6.99 -17.03
C GLY A 128 -1.28 7.84 -16.17
N VAL A 129 -0.73 8.65 -15.24
CA VAL A 129 -1.52 9.56 -14.35
C VAL A 129 -2.24 10.66 -15.12
N THR A 130 -3.44 11.06 -14.68
CA THR A 130 -4.29 12.03 -15.40
C THR A 130 -3.64 13.43 -15.50
N GLY A 131 -3.84 14.15 -16.60
CA GLY A 131 -3.26 15.49 -16.80
C GLY A 131 -3.52 16.04 -18.19
N ALA A 132 -3.61 17.37 -18.32
CA ALA A 132 -3.81 18.03 -19.62
C ALA A 132 -2.57 17.81 -20.50
N ARG A 133 -2.75 17.18 -21.67
CA ARG A 133 -1.71 17.04 -22.71
C ARG A 133 -2.10 17.86 -23.94
N GLY A 134 -1.09 18.31 -24.70
CA GLY A 134 -1.29 19.14 -25.89
C GLY A 134 -1.91 18.42 -27.10
N SER A 135 -2.01 17.09 -27.10
CA SER A 135 -2.54 16.30 -28.22
C SER A 135 -3.38 15.09 -27.75
N VAL A 136 -4.37 14.70 -28.57
CA VAL A 136 -5.24 13.52 -28.38
C VAL A 136 -4.47 12.23 -28.69
N ASN A 137 -4.73 11.13 -27.96
CA ASN A 137 -4.06 9.84 -28.21
C ASN A 137 -4.38 9.29 -29.61
N SER A 138 -3.35 9.01 -30.41
CA SER A 138 -3.46 8.44 -31.75
C SER A 138 -4.05 7.04 -31.80
N ASP A 139 -3.95 6.26 -30.73
CA ASP A 139 -4.42 4.87 -30.66
C ASP A 139 -5.89 4.73 -30.21
N LEU A 140 -6.54 5.86 -29.90
CA LEU A 140 -7.93 5.89 -29.44
C LEU A 140 -8.91 5.17 -30.38
N PRO A 141 -8.85 5.32 -31.72
CA PRO A 141 -9.75 4.60 -32.63
C PRO A 141 -9.62 3.08 -32.52
N GLY A 142 -8.40 2.57 -32.29
CA GLY A 142 -8.14 1.15 -32.09
C GLY A 142 -8.73 0.62 -30.79
N LEU A 143 -8.60 1.37 -29.70
CA LEU A 143 -9.17 1.03 -28.39
C LEU A 143 -10.72 1.01 -28.42
N VAL A 144 -11.34 2.04 -28.99
CA VAL A 144 -12.79 2.11 -29.18
C VAL A 144 -13.29 0.94 -30.02
N SER A 145 -12.64 0.65 -31.14
CA SER A 145 -13.02 -0.45 -32.03
C SER A 145 -12.94 -1.80 -31.31
N ARG A 146 -11.91 -2.03 -30.50
CA ARG A 146 -11.75 -3.25 -29.70
C ARG A 146 -12.87 -3.43 -28.68
N ILE A 147 -13.31 -2.36 -28.00
CA ILE A 147 -14.41 -2.43 -27.02
C ILE A 147 -15.75 -2.70 -27.71
N LYS A 148 -16.02 -2.06 -28.85
CA LYS A 148 -17.26 -2.24 -29.64
C LYS A 148 -17.45 -3.65 -30.21
N GLN A 149 -16.42 -4.50 -30.23
CA GLN A 149 -16.57 -5.92 -30.59
C GLN A 149 -17.40 -6.72 -29.58
N TYR A 150 -17.52 -6.22 -28.34
CA TYR A 150 -18.15 -6.95 -27.23
C TYR A 150 -19.39 -6.24 -26.67
N THR A 151 -19.73 -5.04 -27.16
CA THR A 151 -20.87 -4.26 -26.65
C THR A 151 -21.37 -3.21 -27.65
N ASP A 152 -22.70 -3.06 -27.71
CA ASP A 152 -23.36 -1.97 -28.43
C ASP A 152 -23.58 -0.72 -27.57
N LEU A 153 -23.18 -0.77 -26.29
CA LEU A 153 -23.37 0.35 -25.36
C LEU A 153 -22.57 1.58 -25.82
N PRO A 154 -23.08 2.80 -25.55
CA PRO A 154 -22.33 4.03 -25.79
C PRO A 154 -20.99 4.01 -25.04
N LEU A 155 -19.94 4.58 -25.64
CA LEU A 155 -18.64 4.76 -25.02
C LEU A 155 -18.42 6.24 -24.72
N ALA A 156 -18.08 6.58 -23.48
CA ALA A 156 -17.56 7.91 -23.16
C ALA A 156 -16.05 7.83 -23.01
N VAL A 157 -15.29 8.74 -23.61
CA VAL A 157 -13.82 8.72 -23.53
C VAL A 157 -13.30 9.90 -22.75
N GLY A 158 -12.38 9.67 -21.82
CA GLY A 158 -11.78 10.73 -21.01
C GLY A 158 -10.28 10.56 -20.89
N PHE A 159 -9.55 11.55 -21.42
CA PHE A 159 -8.18 11.87 -21.01
C PHE A 159 -7.69 13.14 -21.74
N GLY A 160 -7.10 14.10 -21.01
CA GLY A 160 -6.39 15.25 -21.60
C GLY A 160 -7.24 16.29 -22.35
N VAL A 161 -8.57 16.15 -22.38
CA VAL A 161 -9.48 17.11 -23.02
C VAL A 161 -9.59 18.36 -22.16
N SER A 162 -9.38 19.52 -22.76
CA SER A 162 -9.33 20.82 -22.09
C SER A 162 -9.92 21.97 -22.90
N SER A 163 -10.31 21.72 -24.15
CA SER A 163 -10.93 22.68 -25.07
C SER A 163 -12.07 22.05 -25.87
N ARG A 164 -12.91 22.90 -26.47
CA ARG A 164 -13.99 22.48 -27.37
C ARG A 164 -13.46 21.69 -28.56
N ASP A 165 -12.36 22.09 -29.17
CA ASP A 165 -11.82 21.39 -30.34
C ASP A 165 -11.39 19.97 -29.99
N GLN A 166 -10.77 19.78 -28.82
CA GLN A 166 -10.44 18.45 -28.31
C GLN A 166 -11.70 17.64 -28.00
N PHE A 167 -12.74 18.27 -27.42
CA PHE A 167 -14.02 17.62 -27.16
C PHE A 167 -14.69 17.14 -28.45
N VAL A 168 -14.70 17.95 -29.51
CA VAL A 168 -15.23 17.54 -30.82
C VAL A 168 -14.38 16.44 -31.43
N GLN A 169 -13.05 16.55 -31.40
CA GLN A 169 -12.15 15.53 -31.94
C GLN A 169 -12.31 14.17 -31.26
N VAL A 170 -12.38 14.13 -29.93
CA VAL A 170 -12.63 12.88 -29.19
C VAL A 170 -14.04 12.35 -29.49
N GLY A 171 -15.03 13.24 -29.58
CA GLY A 171 -16.41 12.89 -29.94
C GLY A 171 -16.60 12.33 -31.35
N LEU A 172 -15.60 12.43 -32.25
CA LEU A 172 -15.63 11.71 -33.53
C LEU A 172 -15.43 10.20 -33.36
N HIS A 173 -14.85 9.80 -32.23
CA HIS A 173 -14.47 8.43 -31.93
C HIS A 173 -15.27 7.81 -30.78
N SER A 174 -16.08 8.59 -30.06
CA SER A 174 -16.86 8.11 -28.92
C SER A 174 -18.21 8.82 -28.78
N GLU A 175 -19.22 8.12 -28.27
CA GLU A 175 -20.55 8.69 -28.05
C GLU A 175 -20.61 9.68 -26.87
N GLY A 176 -19.59 9.74 -26.02
CA GLY A 176 -19.40 10.81 -25.04
C GLY A 176 -17.94 11.15 -24.77
N VAL A 177 -17.72 12.28 -24.10
CA VAL A 177 -16.40 12.79 -23.77
C VAL A 177 -16.37 13.28 -22.33
N VAL A 178 -15.36 12.84 -21.58
CA VAL A 178 -15.18 13.17 -20.16
C VAL A 178 -14.10 14.23 -19.98
N ILE A 179 -14.42 15.29 -19.23
CA ILE A 179 -13.49 16.36 -18.86
C ILE A 179 -13.47 16.51 -17.34
N GLY A 180 -12.31 16.26 -16.72
CA GLY A 180 -12.12 16.41 -15.27
C GLY A 180 -11.11 17.49 -14.90
N SER A 181 -9.82 17.26 -15.16
CA SER A 181 -8.72 18.12 -14.68
C SER A 181 -8.85 19.60 -15.09
N LYS A 182 -9.42 19.89 -16.28
CA LYS A 182 -9.67 21.26 -16.71
C LYS A 182 -10.78 21.94 -15.90
N ILE A 183 -11.85 21.21 -15.55
CA ILE A 183 -12.93 21.72 -14.70
C ILE A 183 -12.37 22.07 -13.32
N ILE A 184 -11.55 21.19 -12.73
CA ILE A 184 -10.85 21.47 -11.46
C ILE A 184 -9.98 22.73 -11.57
N THR A 185 -9.30 22.94 -12.70
CA THR A 185 -8.49 24.14 -12.94
C THR A 185 -9.35 25.40 -13.03
N VAL A 186 -10.49 25.35 -13.74
CA VAL A 186 -11.45 26.48 -13.84
C VAL A 186 -11.99 26.84 -12.45
N ILE A 187 -12.37 25.83 -11.67
CA ILE A 187 -12.83 26.00 -10.29
C ILE A 187 -11.75 26.67 -9.42
N LYS A 188 -10.48 26.23 -9.55
CA LYS A 188 -9.34 26.77 -8.79
C LYS A 188 -9.04 28.23 -9.11
N GLN A 189 -9.27 28.66 -10.35
CA GLN A 189 -9.00 30.02 -10.82
C GLN A 189 -10.14 31.00 -10.56
N ALA A 190 -11.35 30.51 -10.29
CA ALA A 190 -12.52 31.34 -10.05
C ALA A 190 -12.59 31.87 -8.61
N GLU A 191 -12.99 33.13 -8.47
CA GLU A 191 -13.22 33.76 -7.17
C GLU A 191 -14.37 33.09 -6.41
N LYS A 192 -14.31 33.17 -5.07
CA LYS A 192 -15.35 32.65 -4.17
C LYS A 192 -16.70 33.29 -4.51
N GLY A 193 -17.74 32.47 -4.65
CA GLY A 193 -19.07 32.90 -5.10
C GLY A 193 -19.26 32.98 -6.63
N GLN A 194 -18.20 32.93 -7.43
CA GLN A 194 -18.27 32.92 -8.91
C GLN A 194 -17.96 31.53 -9.51
N ARG A 195 -17.60 30.55 -8.68
CA ARG A 195 -17.20 29.18 -9.09
C ARG A 195 -18.28 28.48 -9.93
N ALA A 196 -19.54 28.56 -9.50
CA ALA A 196 -20.68 27.98 -10.22
C ALA A 196 -20.87 28.61 -11.60
N ALA A 197 -20.78 29.94 -11.69
CA ALA A 197 -20.87 30.67 -12.96
C ALA A 197 -19.68 30.36 -13.89
N ALA A 198 -18.48 30.20 -13.34
CA ALA A 198 -17.28 29.86 -14.10
C ALA A 198 -17.35 28.45 -14.71
N VAL A 199 -17.80 27.44 -13.94
CA VAL A 199 -18.00 26.08 -14.48
C VAL A 199 -19.17 26.02 -15.45
N GLN A 200 -20.23 26.81 -15.23
CA GLN A 200 -21.33 26.95 -16.17
C GLN A 200 -20.84 27.52 -17.50
N ALA A 201 -20.11 28.65 -17.47
CA ALA A 201 -19.56 29.27 -18.69
C ALA A 201 -18.61 28.33 -19.44
N PHE A 202 -17.75 27.59 -18.72
CA PHE A 202 -16.89 26.58 -19.33
C PHE A 202 -17.72 25.46 -19.98
N ALA A 203 -18.72 24.92 -19.28
CA ALA A 203 -19.60 23.89 -19.82
C ALA A 203 -20.40 24.40 -21.03
N GLN A 204 -20.85 25.67 -21.04
CA GLN A 204 -21.50 26.31 -22.19
C GLN A 204 -20.54 26.44 -23.38
N ASP A 205 -19.26 26.77 -23.17
CA ASP A 205 -18.26 26.80 -24.24
C ASP A 205 -18.01 25.41 -24.83
N ILE A 206 -17.89 24.39 -23.96
CA ILE A 206 -17.72 23.00 -24.37
C ILE A 206 -18.96 22.45 -25.08
N THR A 207 -20.17 22.78 -24.64
CA THR A 207 -21.40 22.14 -25.14
C THR A 207 -22.10 22.95 -26.22
N ARG A 208 -21.90 24.28 -26.24
CA ARG A 208 -22.67 25.26 -27.03
C ARG A 208 -24.18 25.24 -26.71
N ARG A 209 -24.56 24.92 -25.46
CA ARG A 209 -25.96 24.89 -24.98
C ARG A 209 -26.20 25.90 -23.87
N GLU A 210 -27.44 26.34 -23.70
CA GLU A 210 -27.87 27.25 -22.63
C GLU A 210 -29.15 26.75 -21.94
N ASN A 211 -29.26 26.99 -20.62
CA ASN A 211 -30.49 26.83 -19.83
C ASN A 211 -31.17 25.45 -19.91
N VAL A 212 -30.39 24.37 -19.80
CA VAL A 212 -30.91 22.99 -19.85
C VAL A 212 -31.62 22.63 -18.54
N VAL A 213 -32.90 22.23 -18.62
CA VAL A 213 -33.73 21.80 -17.47
C VAL A 213 -33.88 20.27 -17.48
N GLY A 214 -33.50 19.59 -16.40
CA GLY A 214 -33.55 18.11 -16.31
C GLY A 214 -34.97 17.57 -16.16
N SER A 215 -35.40 16.64 -17.02
CA SER A 215 -36.80 16.15 -17.06
C SER A 215 -36.99 14.63 -16.87
N TYR A 216 -36.11 13.92 -16.17
CA TYR A 216 -36.22 12.46 -16.06
C TYR A 216 -35.84 11.92 -14.67
N TYR A 217 -36.81 11.40 -13.88
CA TYR A 217 -36.94 9.97 -13.51
C TYR A 217 -37.90 9.69 -12.32
N GLN A 218 -38.58 8.54 -12.41
CA GLN A 218 -39.11 7.73 -11.30
C GLN A 218 -38.08 6.67 -10.84
N THR A 219 -38.11 6.29 -9.57
CA THR A 219 -37.14 5.43 -8.85
C THR A 219 -37.32 3.93 -9.08
N LEU A 220 -36.23 3.17 -9.26
CA LEU A 220 -36.19 1.68 -9.13
C LEU A 220 -34.75 1.14 -8.83
N PRO A 221 -34.64 -0.11 -8.28
CA PRO A 221 -33.52 -0.60 -7.46
C PRO A 221 -32.34 -1.20 -8.25
N THR A 222 -31.21 -1.39 -7.56
CA THR A 222 -29.93 -1.92 -8.08
C THR A 222 -29.67 -3.37 -7.64
N THR A 223 -29.09 -4.17 -8.53
CA THR A 223 -28.55 -5.52 -8.24
C THR A 223 -27.02 -5.47 -8.28
N ASP A 224 -26.36 -5.92 -7.21
CA ASP A 224 -24.90 -6.05 -7.11
C ASP A 224 -24.44 -7.40 -7.69
N ALA A 225 -23.43 -7.36 -8.57
CA ALA A 225 -22.69 -8.56 -8.97
C ALA A 225 -21.34 -8.59 -8.25
N GLN A 226 -21.06 -9.66 -7.52
CA GLN A 226 -19.83 -9.84 -6.75
C GLN A 226 -18.65 -10.29 -7.63
N LEU A 227 -17.48 -9.71 -7.40
CA LEU A 227 -16.19 -10.23 -7.87
C LEU A 227 -15.88 -11.55 -7.16
N THR A 228 -15.59 -12.60 -7.93
CA THR A 228 -15.23 -13.93 -7.40
C THR A 228 -13.71 -14.06 -7.30
N HIS A 229 -13.15 -14.04 -6.09
CA HIS A 229 -11.73 -14.29 -5.82
C HIS A 229 -11.46 -15.80 -5.65
N ALA A 230 -10.27 -16.25 -6.03
CA ALA A 230 -9.84 -17.65 -5.86
C ALA A 230 -9.44 -17.96 -4.40
N LEU A 231 -8.97 -16.94 -3.69
CA LEU A 231 -8.56 -16.98 -2.29
C LEU A 231 -9.39 -15.98 -1.48
N PRO A 232 -9.61 -16.22 -0.17
CA PRO A 232 -10.30 -15.25 0.68
C PRO A 232 -9.58 -13.89 0.65
N PRO A 233 -10.23 -12.80 0.20
CA PRO A 233 -9.56 -11.51 0.05
C PRO A 233 -9.43 -10.75 1.37
N ARG A 234 -10.01 -11.26 2.46
CA ARG A 234 -10.09 -10.59 3.76
C ARG A 234 -9.76 -11.53 4.91
N PHE A 235 -9.27 -10.93 5.99
CA PHE A 235 -9.08 -11.52 7.31
C PHE A 235 -10.09 -10.85 8.25
N GLY A 236 -11.21 -11.51 8.52
CA GLY A 236 -12.37 -10.85 9.12
C GLY A 236 -12.79 -9.63 8.29
N GLU A 237 -12.75 -8.44 8.87
CA GLU A 237 -13.10 -7.19 8.16
C GLU A 237 -11.91 -6.51 7.44
N PHE A 238 -10.68 -6.94 7.71
CA PHE A 238 -9.45 -6.35 7.19
C PHE A 238 -8.98 -7.02 5.89
N GLY A 239 -8.13 -6.36 5.13
CA GLY A 239 -7.68 -6.82 3.81
C GLY A 239 -8.48 -6.15 2.70
N GLY A 240 -8.85 -6.92 1.68
CA GLY A 240 -9.52 -6.45 0.48
C GLY A 240 -8.54 -6.00 -0.59
N GLN A 241 -9.10 -5.55 -1.71
CA GLN A 241 -8.35 -5.12 -2.89
C GLN A 241 -8.76 -3.69 -3.24
N TYR A 242 -8.28 -2.72 -2.47
CA TYR A 242 -8.55 -1.28 -2.66
C TYR A 242 -7.57 -0.66 -3.68
N ALA A 243 -7.42 -1.29 -4.83
CA ALA A 243 -6.49 -0.88 -5.87
C ALA A 243 -7.21 -0.12 -6.99
N PRO A 244 -6.49 0.73 -7.76
CA PRO A 244 -7.01 1.29 -8.99
C PRO A 244 -7.43 0.20 -9.97
N GLU A 245 -8.47 0.48 -10.76
CA GLU A 245 -8.98 -0.44 -11.79
C GLU A 245 -7.87 -0.97 -12.72
N ALA A 246 -6.89 -0.12 -13.02
CA ALA A 246 -5.75 -0.48 -13.87
C ALA A 246 -4.91 -1.65 -13.37
N LEU A 247 -4.98 -1.99 -12.06
CA LEU A 247 -4.24 -3.10 -11.44
C LEU A 247 -5.08 -4.35 -11.22
N VAL A 248 -6.41 -4.30 -11.36
CA VAL A 248 -7.32 -5.41 -11.00
C VAL A 248 -6.96 -6.69 -11.75
N ASP A 249 -6.85 -6.63 -13.08
CA ASP A 249 -6.53 -7.81 -13.90
C ASP A 249 -5.15 -8.40 -13.56
N CYS A 250 -4.18 -7.56 -13.16
CA CYS A 250 -2.87 -8.04 -12.75
C CYS A 250 -2.90 -8.70 -11.37
N LEU A 251 -3.68 -8.15 -10.44
CA LEU A 251 -3.86 -8.75 -9.13
C LEU A 251 -4.58 -10.10 -9.24
N ASP A 252 -5.57 -10.22 -10.13
CA ASP A 252 -6.25 -11.48 -10.44
C ASP A 252 -5.30 -12.50 -11.12
N GLU A 253 -4.44 -12.05 -12.04
CA GLU A 253 -3.38 -12.87 -12.66
C GLU A 253 -2.43 -13.43 -11.59
N ILE A 254 -1.95 -12.57 -10.69
CA ILE A 254 -1.06 -12.95 -9.60
C ILE A 254 -1.77 -13.90 -8.62
N GLU A 255 -3.02 -13.62 -8.27
CA GLU A 255 -3.83 -14.46 -7.37
C GLU A 255 -3.97 -15.87 -7.94
N THR A 256 -4.38 -15.97 -9.21
CA THR A 256 -4.60 -17.24 -9.89
C THR A 256 -3.28 -18.03 -10.00
N ALA A 257 -2.20 -17.37 -10.42
CA ALA A 257 -0.90 -18.02 -10.53
C ALA A 257 -0.36 -18.48 -9.17
N PHE A 258 -0.61 -17.71 -8.11
CA PHE A 258 -0.23 -18.07 -6.76
C PHE A 258 -1.02 -19.28 -6.26
N ASP A 259 -2.35 -19.29 -6.39
CA ASP A 259 -3.19 -20.43 -5.97
C ASP A 259 -2.77 -21.73 -6.67
N VAL A 260 -2.49 -21.66 -7.98
CA VAL A 260 -1.95 -22.79 -8.74
C VAL A 260 -0.57 -23.21 -8.24
N ALA A 261 0.34 -22.25 -8.01
CA ALA A 261 1.68 -22.54 -7.52
C ALA A 261 1.68 -23.19 -6.12
N MET A 262 0.79 -22.78 -5.22
CA MET A 262 0.68 -23.36 -3.87
C MET A 262 0.24 -24.81 -3.88
N LYS A 263 -0.58 -25.21 -4.86
CA LYS A 263 -1.08 -26.58 -5.05
C LYS A 263 -0.12 -27.47 -5.86
N ASP A 264 0.90 -26.89 -6.48
CA ASP A 264 1.84 -27.60 -7.36
C ASP A 264 3.09 -28.09 -6.59
N PRO A 265 3.27 -29.42 -6.42
CA PRO A 265 4.45 -29.96 -5.75
C PRO A 265 5.77 -29.61 -6.45
N ALA A 266 5.77 -29.38 -7.77
CA ALA A 266 6.96 -29.00 -8.51
C ALA A 266 7.42 -27.58 -8.15
N PHE A 267 6.49 -26.67 -7.84
CA PHE A 267 6.82 -25.33 -7.34
C PHE A 267 7.57 -25.41 -6.01
N TRP A 268 7.02 -26.18 -5.06
CA TRP A 268 7.64 -26.34 -3.74
C TRP A 268 8.98 -27.04 -3.82
N LYS A 269 9.11 -28.05 -4.69
CA LYS A 269 10.40 -28.70 -4.96
C LYS A 269 11.43 -27.70 -5.51
N GLU A 270 11.05 -26.82 -6.43
CA GLU A 270 11.92 -25.75 -6.93
C GLU A 270 12.28 -24.75 -5.81
N PHE A 271 11.30 -24.24 -5.06
CA PHE A 271 11.52 -23.31 -3.95
C PHE A 271 12.45 -23.91 -2.88
N GLN A 272 12.22 -25.16 -2.47
CA GLN A 272 13.01 -25.87 -1.49
C GLN A 272 14.41 -26.23 -1.98
N SER A 273 14.62 -26.36 -3.30
CA SER A 273 15.96 -26.57 -3.86
C SER A 273 16.92 -25.40 -3.58
N TYR A 274 16.39 -24.21 -3.27
CA TYR A 274 17.18 -23.04 -2.87
C TYR A 274 17.38 -22.91 -1.35
N TYR A 275 16.95 -23.85 -0.53
CA TYR A 275 17.19 -23.80 0.92
C TYR A 275 18.68 -23.70 1.27
N PRO A 276 19.60 -24.47 0.63
CA PRO A 276 21.03 -24.26 0.85
C PRO A 276 21.52 -22.86 0.47
N TYR A 277 20.92 -22.24 -0.56
CA TYR A 277 21.24 -20.87 -0.98
C TYR A 277 20.73 -19.82 0.02
N MET A 278 19.56 -20.04 0.62
CA MET A 278 18.97 -19.16 1.63
C MET A 278 19.52 -19.37 3.05
N ASN A 279 20.29 -20.45 3.26
CA ASN A 279 20.70 -20.96 4.57
C ASN A 279 19.53 -21.46 5.44
N ARG A 280 18.69 -22.34 4.86
CA ARG A 280 17.55 -22.97 5.54
C ARG A 280 17.74 -24.49 5.77
N PRO A 281 17.18 -25.06 6.86
CA PRO A 281 16.43 -24.38 7.92
C PRO A 281 17.32 -23.47 8.76
N SER A 282 16.78 -22.32 9.18
CA SER A 282 17.55 -21.40 10.04
C SER A 282 17.64 -21.97 11.45
N SER A 283 18.75 -21.73 12.14
CA SER A 283 18.97 -22.34 13.47
C SER A 283 18.02 -21.79 14.54
N LEU A 284 17.62 -22.65 15.46
CA LEU A 284 16.95 -22.32 16.72
C LEU A 284 17.82 -22.83 17.87
N HIS A 285 18.17 -21.98 18.81
CA HIS A 285 18.97 -22.36 19.98
C HIS A 285 18.58 -21.56 21.22
N LEU A 286 18.91 -22.13 22.38
CA LEU A 286 18.75 -21.49 23.68
C LEU A 286 19.81 -20.39 23.83
N ALA A 287 19.36 -19.18 24.21
CA ALA A 287 20.22 -18.09 24.65
C ALA A 287 20.51 -18.26 26.13
N GLU A 288 21.54 -19.06 26.44
CA GLU A 288 21.86 -19.50 27.81
C GLU A 288 22.11 -18.31 28.73
N ARG A 289 22.96 -17.35 28.31
CA ARG A 289 23.35 -16.22 29.14
C ARG A 289 22.21 -15.22 29.32
N LEU A 290 21.40 -14.96 28.29
CA LEU A 290 20.19 -14.14 28.43
C LEU A 290 19.17 -14.80 29.34
N THR A 291 19.00 -16.13 29.25
CA THR A 291 18.08 -16.88 30.12
C THR A 291 18.53 -16.78 31.58
N GLU A 292 19.83 -16.99 31.84
CA GLU A 292 20.42 -16.86 33.18
C GLU A 292 20.27 -15.44 33.74
N GLU A 293 20.61 -14.42 32.95
CA GLU A 293 20.50 -13.01 33.35
C GLU A 293 19.05 -12.58 33.59
N CYS A 294 18.10 -13.09 32.80
CA CYS A 294 16.68 -12.76 32.93
C CYS A 294 16.05 -13.41 34.16
N GLY A 295 16.50 -14.61 34.54
CA GLY A 295 16.06 -15.32 35.74
C GLY A 295 14.62 -15.88 35.68
N GLY A 296 13.95 -15.78 34.54
CA GLY A 296 12.61 -16.28 34.27
C GLY A 296 12.60 -17.38 33.20
N ALA A 297 11.69 -17.28 32.22
CA ALA A 297 11.53 -18.28 31.15
C ALA A 297 12.80 -18.52 30.32
N GLN A 298 12.88 -19.70 29.72
CA GLN A 298 13.91 -20.07 28.74
C GLN A 298 13.73 -19.28 27.45
N ILE A 299 14.80 -18.63 26.99
CA ILE A 299 14.79 -17.75 25.83
C ILE A 299 15.42 -18.45 24.64
N TRP A 300 14.65 -18.67 23.58
CA TRP A 300 15.10 -19.30 22.35
C TRP A 300 15.16 -18.28 21.21
N LEU A 301 16.20 -18.35 20.39
CA LEU A 301 16.43 -17.41 19.28
C LEU A 301 16.23 -18.12 17.93
N LYS A 302 15.20 -17.71 17.18
CA LYS A 302 15.03 -18.13 15.77
C LYS A 302 15.87 -17.22 14.87
N ARG A 303 16.95 -17.76 14.30
CA ARG A 303 18.05 -16.98 13.70
C ARG A 303 17.87 -16.67 12.21
N GLU A 304 16.86 -15.88 11.87
CA GLU A 304 16.68 -15.39 10.49
C GLU A 304 17.75 -14.36 10.07
N ASP A 305 18.52 -13.84 11.03
CA ASP A 305 19.71 -13.02 10.81
C ASP A 305 20.85 -13.74 10.08
N LEU A 306 20.88 -15.08 10.18
CA LEU A 306 21.86 -15.93 9.51
C LEU A 306 21.48 -16.31 8.08
N ASN A 307 20.26 -15.97 7.64
CA ASN A 307 19.85 -16.23 6.27
C ASN A 307 20.78 -15.50 5.28
N HIS A 308 20.82 -16.00 4.05
CA HIS A 308 21.46 -15.26 2.97
C HIS A 308 20.85 -13.85 2.85
N THR A 309 21.68 -12.87 2.48
CA THR A 309 21.43 -11.41 2.57
C THR A 309 21.32 -10.81 3.99
N GLY A 310 21.01 -11.62 5.01
CA GLY A 310 21.03 -11.24 6.44
C GLY A 310 19.69 -10.94 7.09
N SER A 311 18.58 -11.43 6.52
CA SER A 311 17.25 -11.29 7.14
C SER A 311 16.24 -12.28 6.58
N HIS A 312 15.06 -12.34 7.21
CA HIS A 312 13.87 -13.05 6.74
C HIS A 312 13.37 -12.62 5.34
N LYS A 313 13.79 -11.46 4.81
CA LYS A 313 13.26 -10.92 3.54
C LYS A 313 13.55 -11.83 2.35
N ILE A 314 14.62 -12.62 2.39
CA ILE A 314 15.00 -13.53 1.30
C ILE A 314 13.94 -14.61 1.04
N ASN A 315 13.20 -15.05 2.06
CA ASN A 315 12.15 -16.08 1.93
C ASN A 315 11.05 -15.61 0.96
N ASN A 316 10.52 -14.41 1.20
CA ASN A 316 9.51 -13.78 0.36
C ASN A 316 10.06 -13.40 -1.03
N ALA A 317 11.27 -12.84 -1.07
CA ALA A 317 11.90 -12.44 -2.33
C ALA A 317 12.07 -13.61 -3.29
N LEU A 318 12.55 -14.76 -2.79
CA LEU A 318 12.70 -15.97 -3.61
C LEU A 318 11.34 -16.47 -4.11
N GLY A 319 10.35 -16.59 -3.23
CA GLY A 319 9.02 -17.11 -3.58
C GLY A 319 8.33 -16.26 -4.65
N GLN A 320 8.33 -14.94 -4.49
CA GLN A 320 7.75 -14.03 -5.47
C GLN A 320 8.56 -13.96 -6.77
N ALA A 321 9.89 -14.07 -6.74
CA ALA A 321 10.68 -14.12 -7.97
C ALA A 321 10.40 -15.39 -8.79
N LEU A 322 10.19 -16.53 -8.13
CA LEU A 322 9.74 -17.76 -8.80
C LEU A 322 8.34 -17.61 -9.38
N LEU A 323 7.42 -16.95 -8.66
CA LEU A 323 6.09 -16.63 -9.18
C LEU A 323 6.16 -15.72 -10.41
N ALA A 324 6.97 -14.67 -10.36
CA ALA A 324 7.19 -13.75 -11.47
C ALA A 324 7.74 -14.48 -12.72
N LYS A 325 8.67 -15.42 -12.54
CA LYS A 325 9.18 -16.28 -13.62
C LYS A 325 8.08 -17.14 -14.24
N ARG A 326 7.19 -17.72 -13.43
CA ARG A 326 6.04 -18.51 -13.93
C ARG A 326 5.06 -17.66 -14.73
N LEU A 327 4.87 -16.41 -14.31
CA LEU A 327 4.08 -15.41 -15.03
C LEU A 327 4.80 -14.83 -16.27
N GLY A 328 6.02 -15.27 -16.57
CA GLY A 328 6.80 -14.77 -17.71
C GLY A 328 7.28 -13.33 -17.57
N LYS A 329 7.21 -12.74 -16.38
CA LYS A 329 7.66 -11.35 -16.12
C LYS A 329 9.19 -11.32 -16.11
N ARG A 330 9.76 -10.31 -16.78
CA ARG A 330 11.23 -10.17 -16.94
C ARG A 330 11.81 -9.03 -16.11
N ARG A 331 10.94 -8.17 -15.58
CA ARG A 331 11.30 -7.00 -14.79
C ARG A 331 10.64 -7.08 -13.42
N ILE A 332 11.42 -6.81 -12.39
CA ILE A 332 10.99 -6.72 -10.99
C ILE A 332 11.17 -5.28 -10.52
N ILE A 333 10.13 -4.76 -9.87
CA ILE A 333 10.22 -3.55 -9.08
C ILE A 333 9.96 -3.87 -7.61
N ALA A 334 10.57 -3.12 -6.71
CA ALA A 334 10.30 -3.19 -5.28
C ALA A 334 10.57 -1.85 -4.59
N GLU A 335 9.95 -1.63 -3.45
CA GLU A 335 10.21 -0.54 -2.52
C GLU A 335 11.29 -0.94 -1.49
N THR A 336 11.95 0.02 -0.84
CA THR A 336 12.69 -0.29 0.39
C THR A 336 12.89 0.93 1.28
N GLY A 337 12.91 0.71 2.60
CA GLY A 337 13.27 1.71 3.62
C GLY A 337 14.66 1.42 4.16
N ALA A 338 14.77 0.49 5.13
CA ALA A 338 16.07 0.02 5.67
C ALA A 338 17.03 -0.62 4.63
N GLY A 339 16.58 -0.87 3.39
CA GLY A 339 17.38 -1.44 2.31
C GLY A 339 17.44 -2.97 2.28
N GLN A 340 17.08 -3.68 3.35
CA GLN A 340 17.14 -5.16 3.40
C GLN A 340 16.24 -5.83 2.37
N HIS A 341 15.02 -5.32 2.16
CA HIS A 341 14.13 -5.84 1.11
C HIS A 341 14.70 -5.58 -0.29
N GLY A 342 15.27 -4.40 -0.51
CA GLY A 342 15.94 -4.06 -1.77
C GLY A 342 17.13 -4.99 -2.04
N VAL A 343 17.96 -5.28 -1.02
CA VAL A 343 19.08 -6.22 -1.15
C VAL A 343 18.59 -7.63 -1.46
N ALA A 344 17.56 -8.12 -0.76
CA ALA A 344 16.98 -9.45 -1.01
C ALA A 344 16.42 -9.56 -2.44
N THR A 345 15.68 -8.55 -2.88
CA THR A 345 15.10 -8.48 -4.23
C THR A 345 16.19 -8.43 -5.30
N ALA A 346 17.18 -7.55 -5.16
CA ALA A 346 18.30 -7.46 -6.10
C ALA A 346 19.10 -8.78 -6.17
N THR A 347 19.26 -9.45 -5.02
CA THR A 347 19.96 -10.74 -4.92
C THR A 347 19.26 -11.83 -5.75
N VAL A 348 17.95 -12.00 -5.58
CA VAL A 348 17.20 -13.02 -6.34
C VAL A 348 17.07 -12.64 -7.82
N CYS A 349 16.96 -11.35 -8.14
CA CYS A 349 16.93 -10.89 -9.53
C CYS A 349 18.26 -11.18 -10.24
N ALA A 350 19.39 -10.89 -9.60
CA ALA A 350 20.71 -11.22 -10.12
C ALA A 350 20.86 -12.74 -10.33
N LYS A 351 20.40 -13.55 -9.36
CA LYS A 351 20.43 -15.02 -9.45
C LYS A 351 19.61 -15.57 -10.63
N PHE A 352 18.49 -14.92 -10.97
CA PHE A 352 17.58 -15.37 -12.01
C PHE A 352 17.68 -14.62 -13.34
N GLY A 353 18.57 -13.63 -13.44
CA GLY A 353 18.72 -12.82 -14.65
C GLY A 353 17.51 -11.92 -14.95
N LEU A 354 16.85 -11.43 -13.90
CA LEU A 354 15.71 -10.50 -14.01
C LEU A 354 16.20 -9.05 -13.92
N GLU A 355 15.60 -8.13 -14.70
CA GLU A 355 15.84 -6.69 -14.49
C GLU A 355 15.27 -6.30 -13.12
N CYS A 356 16.03 -5.52 -12.34
CA CYS A 356 15.63 -5.10 -11.00
C CYS A 356 15.73 -3.58 -10.83
N VAL A 357 14.62 -2.98 -10.39
CA VAL A 357 14.55 -1.55 -10.05
C VAL A 357 14.00 -1.41 -8.63
N ILE A 358 14.77 -0.75 -7.77
CA ILE A 358 14.42 -0.52 -6.37
C ILE A 358 14.11 0.96 -6.17
N TYR A 359 12.90 1.25 -5.68
CA TYR A 359 12.49 2.57 -5.21
C TYR A 359 12.83 2.71 -3.74
N MET A 360 13.46 3.81 -3.37
CA MET A 360 13.90 4.05 -1.99
C MET A 360 13.79 5.54 -1.68
N GLY A 361 13.23 5.90 -0.52
CA GLY A 361 13.13 7.30 -0.10
C GLY A 361 14.51 7.97 -0.08
N ALA A 362 14.62 9.22 -0.52
CA ALA A 362 15.92 9.90 -0.62
C ALA A 362 16.61 10.06 0.75
N GLU A 363 15.85 10.21 1.83
CA GLU A 363 16.40 10.24 3.19
C GLU A 363 16.89 8.85 3.62
N ASP A 364 16.16 7.79 3.25
CA ASP A 364 16.60 6.40 3.48
C ASP A 364 17.85 6.06 2.67
N VAL A 365 17.98 6.54 1.43
CA VAL A 365 19.20 6.39 0.61
C VAL A 365 20.41 6.99 1.32
N ARG A 366 20.23 8.14 1.99
CA ARG A 366 21.29 8.79 2.77
C ARG A 366 21.65 7.98 4.03
N ARG A 367 20.65 7.59 4.83
CA ARG A 367 20.83 6.86 6.11
C ARG A 367 21.36 5.44 5.91
N GLN A 368 21.02 4.79 4.80
CA GLN A 368 21.29 3.37 4.54
C GLN A 368 22.22 3.17 3.33
N ALA A 369 23.22 4.06 3.18
CA ALA A 369 24.13 4.08 2.04
C ALA A 369 24.82 2.73 1.75
N LEU A 370 25.13 1.94 2.79
CA LEU A 370 25.74 0.62 2.64
C LEU A 370 24.81 -0.34 1.89
N ASN A 371 23.51 -0.36 2.21
CA ASN A 371 22.55 -1.21 1.51
C ASN A 371 22.29 -0.71 0.08
N VAL A 372 22.25 0.60 -0.15
CA VAL A 372 22.19 1.17 -1.51
C VAL A 372 23.35 0.69 -2.36
N PHE A 373 24.57 0.72 -1.80
CA PHE A 373 25.76 0.23 -2.48
C PHE A 373 25.66 -1.27 -2.78
N ARG A 374 25.23 -2.10 -1.81
CA ARG A 374 25.01 -3.54 -2.01
C ARG A 374 23.99 -3.82 -3.12
N ILE A 375 22.88 -3.08 -3.19
CA ILE A 375 21.85 -3.23 -4.22
C ILE A 375 22.44 -2.95 -5.61
N ARG A 376 23.22 -1.86 -5.74
CA ARG A 376 23.89 -1.51 -7.01
C ARG A 376 24.96 -2.52 -7.40
N LEU A 377 25.71 -3.05 -6.43
CA LEU A 377 26.72 -4.08 -6.65
C LEU A 377 26.10 -5.37 -7.23
N LEU A 378 24.85 -5.67 -6.86
CA LEU A 378 24.06 -6.78 -7.39
C LEU A 378 23.45 -6.49 -8.78
N GLY A 379 23.71 -5.32 -9.38
CA GLY A 379 23.25 -4.95 -10.73
C GLY A 379 21.86 -4.32 -10.78
N ALA A 380 21.21 -4.08 -9.65
CA ALA A 380 19.90 -3.42 -9.60
C ALA A 380 20.03 -1.89 -9.69
N LYS A 381 19.05 -1.25 -10.33
CA LYS A 381 18.91 0.21 -10.35
C LYS A 381 18.27 0.67 -9.04
N VAL A 382 18.78 1.74 -8.43
CA VAL A 382 18.17 2.37 -7.25
C VAL A 382 17.67 3.76 -7.64
N ILE A 383 16.38 4.00 -7.48
CA ILE A 383 15.70 5.27 -7.77
C ILE A 383 15.38 5.97 -6.44
N PRO A 384 16.09 7.07 -6.10
CA PRO A 384 15.79 7.88 -4.93
C PRO A 384 14.48 8.65 -5.12
N VAL A 385 13.51 8.45 -4.22
CA VAL A 385 12.23 9.14 -4.22
C VAL A 385 12.33 10.42 -3.40
N LYS A 386 12.10 11.56 -4.06
CA LYS A 386 12.25 12.92 -3.48
C LYS A 386 10.92 13.59 -3.14
N SER A 387 9.80 12.96 -3.46
CA SER A 387 8.46 13.43 -3.13
C SER A 387 8.13 13.11 -1.67
N GLY A 388 7.21 13.89 -1.10
CA GLY A 388 6.66 13.66 0.24
C GLY A 388 7.72 13.67 1.34
N SER A 389 7.58 12.73 2.29
CA SER A 389 8.49 12.55 3.43
C SER A 389 9.86 11.98 3.05
N GLN A 390 10.01 11.51 1.80
CA GLN A 390 11.23 10.90 1.27
C GLN A 390 11.64 9.63 2.03
N THR A 391 10.64 8.85 2.49
CA THR A 391 10.80 7.60 3.23
C THR A 391 10.11 6.42 2.53
N LEU A 392 10.01 5.26 3.21
CA LEU A 392 9.37 4.04 2.70
C LEU A 392 7.96 4.27 2.12
N LYS A 393 7.13 5.12 2.72
CA LYS A 393 5.78 5.42 2.23
C LYS A 393 5.82 5.95 0.79
N ASP A 394 6.69 6.92 0.53
CA ASP A 394 6.82 7.54 -0.79
C ASP A 394 7.43 6.57 -1.81
N ALA A 395 8.35 5.69 -1.36
CA ALA A 395 8.90 4.62 -2.19
C ALA A 395 7.83 3.60 -2.65
N ILE A 396 6.88 3.24 -1.79
CA ILE A 396 5.74 2.39 -2.15
C ILE A 396 4.89 3.09 -3.22
N ASN A 397 4.61 4.37 -3.04
CA ASN A 397 3.80 5.14 -3.99
C ASN A 397 4.44 5.20 -5.38
N GLU A 398 5.73 5.46 -5.48
CA GLU A 398 6.43 5.47 -6.77
C GLU A 398 6.55 4.08 -7.40
N ALA A 399 6.76 3.03 -6.60
CA ALA A 399 6.75 1.65 -7.09
C ALA A 399 5.37 1.26 -7.66
N LEU A 400 4.27 1.63 -6.99
CA LEU A 400 2.92 1.41 -7.49
C LEU A 400 2.65 2.18 -8.79
N ARG A 401 3.12 3.43 -8.90
CA ARG A 401 2.99 4.24 -10.14
C ARG A 401 3.74 3.62 -11.32
N ASP A 402 4.96 3.13 -11.10
CA ASP A 402 5.71 2.36 -12.10
C ASP A 402 4.90 1.12 -12.51
N TRP A 403 4.39 0.38 -11.52
CA TRP A 403 3.68 -0.86 -11.77
C TRP A 403 2.46 -0.66 -12.67
N VAL A 404 1.63 0.34 -12.38
CA VAL A 404 0.45 0.71 -13.19
C VAL A 404 0.86 0.95 -14.65
N THR A 405 2.03 1.55 -14.88
CA THR A 405 2.51 1.90 -16.23
C THR A 405 3.10 0.69 -16.96
N ASN A 406 3.66 -0.28 -16.25
CA ASN A 406 4.45 -1.38 -16.82
C ASN A 406 3.89 -2.78 -16.50
N VAL A 407 2.61 -2.86 -16.15
CA VAL A 407 1.93 -4.05 -15.58
C VAL A 407 2.07 -5.34 -16.41
N SER A 408 2.15 -5.21 -17.74
CA SER A 408 2.25 -6.36 -18.65
C SER A 408 3.61 -7.07 -18.55
N THR A 409 4.69 -6.34 -18.24
CA THR A 409 6.08 -6.85 -18.26
C THR A 409 6.72 -6.95 -16.88
N THR A 410 6.13 -6.27 -15.89
CA THR A 410 6.72 -6.04 -14.56
C THR A 410 5.93 -6.74 -13.47
N HIS A 411 6.64 -7.44 -12.57
CA HIS A 411 6.09 -7.92 -11.30
C HIS A 411 6.50 -6.97 -10.18
N TYR A 412 5.53 -6.53 -9.37
CA TYR A 412 5.81 -5.79 -8.14
C TYR A 412 6.08 -6.77 -7.00
N LEU A 413 7.33 -6.80 -6.55
CA LEU A 413 7.78 -7.65 -5.45
C LEU A 413 7.67 -6.87 -4.13
N ILE A 414 6.49 -6.92 -3.53
CA ILE A 414 6.21 -6.22 -2.28
C ILE A 414 7.00 -6.80 -1.09
N GLY A 415 7.47 -5.92 -0.19
CA GLY A 415 8.42 -6.28 0.86
C GLY A 415 7.85 -6.71 2.19
N SER A 416 6.55 -6.59 2.40
CA SER A 416 5.88 -7.03 3.63
C SER A 416 4.46 -7.50 3.38
N ALA A 417 3.83 -8.10 4.39
CA ALA A 417 2.45 -8.60 4.37
C ALA A 417 1.41 -7.48 4.38
N ILE A 418 1.62 -6.46 3.55
CA ILE A 418 0.78 -5.29 3.31
C ILE A 418 0.29 -5.34 1.86
N GLY A 419 -0.36 -4.27 1.39
CA GLY A 419 -0.81 -4.20 0.00
C GLY A 419 -2.19 -4.82 -0.22
N PRO A 420 -2.78 -4.62 -1.40
CA PRO A 420 -4.04 -5.24 -1.77
C PRO A 420 -3.90 -6.77 -1.82
N HIS A 421 -5.00 -7.48 -1.62
CA HIS A 421 -5.10 -8.90 -1.98
C HIS A 421 -4.60 -9.11 -3.43
N PRO A 422 -3.74 -10.11 -3.71
CA PRO A 422 -3.36 -11.26 -2.87
C PRO A 422 -2.07 -11.12 -2.05
N PHE A 423 -1.43 -9.94 -2.04
CA PHE A 423 -0.09 -9.78 -1.48
C PHE A 423 0.08 -10.18 0.00
N PRO A 424 -0.81 -9.80 0.93
CA PRO A 424 -0.67 -10.22 2.33
C PRO A 424 -0.59 -11.74 2.49
N THR A 425 -1.44 -12.47 1.76
CA THR A 425 -1.47 -13.95 1.75
C THR A 425 -0.21 -14.54 1.15
N ILE A 426 0.26 -14.00 0.01
CA ILE A 426 1.50 -14.45 -0.66
C ILE A 426 2.69 -14.34 0.29
N VAL A 427 2.86 -13.15 0.88
CA VAL A 427 4.00 -12.86 1.75
C VAL A 427 3.97 -13.74 2.99
N ARG A 428 2.79 -13.92 3.61
CA ARG A 428 2.62 -14.84 4.73
C ARG A 428 3.03 -16.27 4.39
N GLU A 429 2.58 -16.82 3.26
CA GLU A 429 2.88 -18.21 2.91
C GLU A 429 4.39 -18.45 2.75
N PHE A 430 5.08 -17.53 2.06
CA PHE A 430 6.53 -17.62 1.89
C PHE A 430 7.31 -17.36 3.18
N GLN A 431 6.77 -16.57 4.11
CA GLN A 431 7.38 -16.34 5.43
C GLN A 431 7.02 -17.41 6.46
N SER A 432 5.94 -18.20 6.26
CA SER A 432 5.48 -19.21 7.22
C SER A 432 6.47 -20.35 7.46
N VAL A 433 7.52 -20.44 6.64
CA VAL A 433 8.65 -21.34 6.88
C VAL A 433 9.33 -21.05 8.23
N ILE A 434 9.31 -19.79 8.70
CA ILE A 434 9.89 -19.38 9.99
C ILE A 434 9.17 -20.10 11.15
N GLY A 435 7.85 -20.02 11.20
CA GLY A 435 7.06 -20.66 12.25
C GLY A 435 7.03 -22.19 12.11
N ARG A 436 7.00 -22.72 10.88
CA ARG A 436 7.02 -24.18 10.63
C ARG A 436 8.30 -24.80 11.18
N GLU A 437 9.45 -24.23 10.83
CA GLU A 437 10.73 -24.70 11.36
C GLU A 437 10.82 -24.48 12.87
N THR A 438 10.36 -23.34 13.40
CA THR A 438 10.33 -23.10 14.85
C THR A 438 9.53 -24.17 15.58
N ARG A 439 8.36 -24.52 15.07
CA ARG A 439 7.49 -25.57 15.64
C ARG A 439 8.20 -26.92 15.65
N GLU A 440 8.76 -27.34 14.52
CA GLU A 440 9.49 -28.60 14.39
C GLU A 440 10.71 -28.65 15.31
N GLN A 441 11.49 -27.57 15.35
CA GLN A 441 12.69 -27.45 16.16
C GLN A 441 12.37 -27.44 17.66
N MET A 442 11.35 -26.69 18.11
CA MET A 442 10.92 -26.70 19.51
C MET A 442 10.45 -28.09 19.95
N LEU A 443 9.61 -28.75 19.15
CA LEU A 443 9.18 -30.12 19.45
C LEU A 443 10.37 -31.08 19.51
N SER A 444 11.35 -30.94 18.62
CA SER A 444 12.55 -31.78 18.65
C SER A 444 13.47 -31.50 19.84
N LEU A 445 13.59 -30.24 20.27
CA LEU A 445 14.55 -29.81 21.31
C LEU A 445 13.97 -29.92 22.73
N THR A 446 12.67 -29.67 22.90
CA THR A 446 12.02 -29.57 24.22
C THR A 446 10.84 -30.51 24.40
N ASN A 447 10.44 -31.24 23.35
CA ASN A 447 9.23 -32.09 23.32
C ASN A 447 7.94 -31.31 23.64
N LYS A 448 7.94 -29.99 23.43
CA LYS A 448 6.82 -29.09 23.69
C LYS A 448 6.76 -27.96 22.65
N LEU A 449 5.56 -27.39 22.48
CA LEU A 449 5.42 -26.09 21.81
C LEU A 449 5.91 -24.97 22.75
N PRO A 450 6.34 -23.82 22.22
CA PRO A 450 6.70 -22.67 23.05
C PRO A 450 5.46 -22.09 23.74
N ASP A 451 5.63 -21.50 24.93
CA ASP A 451 4.57 -20.77 25.63
C ASP A 451 4.27 -19.42 24.96
N ALA A 452 5.29 -18.81 24.34
CA ALA A 452 5.13 -17.59 23.55
C ALA A 452 6.09 -17.53 22.36
N VAL A 453 5.61 -16.93 21.26
CA VAL A 453 6.42 -16.50 20.13
C VAL A 453 6.36 -14.98 20.00
N ILE A 454 7.52 -14.34 19.86
CA ILE A 454 7.68 -12.88 19.92
C ILE A 454 8.43 -12.39 18.68
N ALA A 455 7.90 -11.35 18.02
CA ALA A 455 8.46 -10.81 16.79
C ALA A 455 8.17 -9.31 16.65
N CYS A 456 9.05 -8.57 15.98
CA CYS A 456 8.85 -7.13 15.74
C CYS A 456 7.84 -6.90 14.59
N VAL A 457 7.08 -5.81 14.68
CA VAL A 457 5.99 -5.50 13.74
C VAL A 457 6.18 -4.09 13.17
N GLY A 458 6.68 -4.03 11.94
CA GLY A 458 6.49 -2.89 11.03
C GLY A 458 5.30 -3.21 10.14
N GLY A 459 5.56 -3.50 8.85
CA GLY A 459 4.52 -4.08 7.98
C GLY A 459 4.12 -5.54 8.31
N GLY A 460 4.80 -6.22 9.24
CA GLY A 460 4.38 -7.52 9.81
C GLY A 460 4.89 -8.83 9.17
N SER A 461 5.67 -8.80 8.08
CA SER A 461 6.06 -10.04 7.36
C SER A 461 6.80 -11.10 8.20
N ASN A 462 7.79 -10.72 9.02
CA ASN A 462 8.50 -11.68 9.89
C ASN A 462 7.58 -12.23 10.99
N ALA A 463 6.75 -11.35 11.58
CA ALA A 463 5.87 -11.70 12.67
C ALA A 463 4.78 -12.65 12.20
N ILE A 464 4.10 -12.35 11.08
CA ILE A 464 3.09 -13.26 10.54
C ILE A 464 3.69 -14.59 10.08
N GLY A 465 4.92 -14.58 9.54
CA GLY A 465 5.64 -15.82 9.20
C GLY A 465 5.97 -16.69 10.41
N MET A 466 6.25 -16.08 11.56
CA MET A 466 6.42 -16.78 12.83
C MET A 466 5.07 -17.26 13.39
N PHE A 467 4.05 -16.40 13.38
CA PHE A 467 2.77 -16.61 14.07
C PHE A 467 1.85 -17.60 13.35
N HIS A 468 1.79 -17.55 12.02
CA HIS A 468 0.77 -18.26 11.26
C HIS A 468 0.74 -19.78 11.53
N PRO A 469 1.89 -20.49 11.63
CA PRO A 469 1.90 -21.92 11.99
C PRO A 469 1.46 -22.25 13.42
N PHE A 470 1.30 -21.25 14.29
CA PHE A 470 0.79 -21.37 15.66
C PHE A 470 -0.63 -20.84 15.84
N ILE A 471 -1.27 -20.35 14.77
CA ILE A 471 -2.54 -19.63 14.86
C ILE A 471 -3.66 -20.43 15.54
N ASN A 472 -3.66 -21.76 15.36
CA ASN A 472 -4.65 -22.68 15.94
C ASN A 472 -4.23 -23.26 17.31
N ASP A 473 -2.99 -23.03 17.75
CA ASP A 473 -2.50 -23.49 19.05
C ASP A 473 -2.79 -22.42 20.11
N SER A 474 -3.97 -22.49 20.74
CA SER A 474 -4.41 -21.52 21.75
C SER A 474 -3.48 -21.44 22.97
N SER A 475 -2.68 -22.48 23.23
CA SER A 475 -1.65 -22.49 24.28
C SER A 475 -0.45 -21.60 23.96
N VAL A 476 -0.20 -21.28 22.69
CA VAL A 476 0.94 -20.47 22.25
C VAL A 476 0.53 -19.00 22.15
N LYS A 477 1.09 -18.16 23.02
CA LYS A 477 0.90 -16.71 22.97
C LYS A 477 1.67 -16.13 21.77
N MET A 478 1.04 -15.24 21.01
CA MET A 478 1.68 -14.56 19.88
C MET A 478 1.77 -13.07 20.21
N ILE A 479 3.00 -12.54 20.27
CA ILE A 479 3.26 -11.20 20.77
C ILE A 479 4.04 -10.40 19.72
N GLY A 480 3.37 -9.44 19.11
CA GLY A 480 3.98 -8.47 18.19
C GLY A 480 4.53 -7.27 18.93
N VAL A 481 5.72 -6.80 18.55
CA VAL A 481 6.36 -5.62 19.15
C VAL A 481 6.48 -4.49 18.15
N GLU A 482 5.73 -3.41 18.37
CA GLU A 482 5.73 -2.20 17.54
C GLU A 482 6.77 -1.17 18.02
N ALA A 483 7.20 -0.28 17.13
CA ALA A 483 8.13 0.78 17.47
C ALA A 483 7.43 1.95 18.18
N GLY A 484 7.85 2.20 19.41
CA GLY A 484 7.38 3.29 20.26
C GLY A 484 8.09 4.62 20.01
N GLY A 485 9.09 4.65 19.13
CA GLY A 485 9.86 5.85 18.81
C GLY A 485 10.38 6.56 20.06
N SER A 486 10.14 7.87 20.13
CA SER A 486 10.51 8.70 21.30
C SER A 486 9.58 8.54 22.51
N GLY A 487 8.64 7.59 22.46
CA GLY A 487 7.60 7.36 23.45
C GLY A 487 6.22 7.64 22.86
N ILE A 488 5.25 6.81 23.21
CA ILE A 488 3.89 6.88 22.65
C ILE A 488 3.24 8.26 22.89
N GLU A 489 3.39 8.80 24.10
CA GLU A 489 2.80 10.08 24.48
C GLU A 489 3.44 11.29 23.78
N SER A 490 4.59 11.11 23.13
CA SER A 490 5.25 12.17 22.36
C SER A 490 4.59 12.43 21.00
N GLY A 491 3.76 11.50 20.51
CA GLY A 491 3.24 11.49 19.15
C GLY A 491 4.25 11.05 18.07
N TYR A 492 5.55 10.94 18.41
CA TYR A 492 6.60 10.50 17.50
C TYR A 492 6.90 9.01 17.68
N HIS A 493 6.06 8.17 17.06
CA HIS A 493 6.16 6.71 17.13
C HIS A 493 5.57 6.02 15.90
N SER A 494 5.71 4.69 15.81
CA SER A 494 5.14 3.84 14.75
C SER A 494 4.27 2.71 15.32
N ALA A 495 3.70 2.91 16.51
CA ALA A 495 2.83 1.97 17.21
C ALA A 495 1.40 1.90 16.62
N THR A 496 1.30 1.40 15.39
CA THR A 496 0.12 1.44 14.53
C THR A 496 -1.09 0.68 15.09
N LEU A 497 -0.91 -0.52 15.60
CA LEU A 497 -1.98 -1.32 16.20
C LEU A 497 -2.36 -0.80 17.59
N THR A 498 -1.41 -0.17 18.29
CA THR A 498 -1.62 0.36 19.64
C THR A 498 -2.38 1.69 19.65
N LYS A 499 -2.07 2.61 18.72
CA LYS A 499 -2.64 3.98 18.68
C LYS A 499 -3.32 4.36 17.37
N GLY A 500 -3.14 3.58 16.31
CA GLY A 500 -3.80 3.83 15.03
C GLY A 500 -5.28 3.46 15.07
N ARG A 501 -5.96 3.73 13.95
CA ARG A 501 -7.38 3.43 13.75
C ARG A 501 -7.62 2.80 12.38
N PRO A 502 -8.66 1.98 12.21
CA PRO A 502 -8.97 1.36 10.93
C PRO A 502 -9.14 2.39 9.79
N GLY A 503 -8.60 2.09 8.63
CA GLY A 503 -8.75 2.87 7.40
C GLY A 503 -8.19 2.11 6.20
N VAL A 504 -8.00 2.81 5.08
CA VAL A 504 -7.45 2.22 3.85
C VAL A 504 -6.13 2.91 3.51
N LEU A 505 -5.08 2.13 3.32
CA LEU A 505 -3.75 2.62 2.91
C LEU A 505 -3.08 1.56 2.03
N HIS A 506 -2.42 2.01 0.96
CA HIS A 506 -1.67 1.15 0.03
C HIS A 506 -2.47 -0.09 -0.43
N GLY A 507 -3.75 0.10 -0.75
CA GLY A 507 -4.60 -0.94 -1.34
C GLY A 507 -5.27 -1.91 -0.38
N THR A 508 -5.15 -1.73 0.94
CA THR A 508 -5.80 -2.63 1.93
C THR A 508 -6.51 -1.86 3.04
N LYS A 509 -7.63 -2.39 3.53
CA LYS A 509 -8.23 -1.96 4.79
C LYS A 509 -7.45 -2.56 5.96
N THR A 510 -6.90 -1.73 6.82
CA THR A 510 -6.06 -2.14 7.96
C THR A 510 -6.04 -1.07 9.05
N TYR A 511 -5.30 -1.29 10.14
CA TYR A 511 -4.94 -0.23 11.09
C TYR A 511 -3.85 0.66 10.49
N LEU A 512 -4.01 1.98 10.67
CA LEU A 512 -2.99 2.95 10.30
C LEU A 512 -2.99 4.18 11.22
N MET A 513 -1.87 4.88 11.23
CA MET A 513 -1.66 6.16 11.92
C MET A 513 -2.30 7.29 11.10
N GLN A 514 -3.40 7.86 11.60
CA GLN A 514 -4.18 8.90 10.91
C GLN A 514 -4.99 9.80 11.86
N ASP A 515 -5.36 10.99 11.40
CA ASP A 515 -5.59 12.19 12.22
C ASP A 515 -7.04 12.74 12.36
N GLU A 516 -8.06 12.11 12.93
CA GLU A 516 -9.47 12.59 12.78
C GLU A 516 -9.98 12.69 11.32
N ASN A 517 -9.41 13.55 10.46
CA ASN A 517 -9.73 13.78 9.03
C ASN A 517 -9.29 12.65 8.08
N GLY A 518 -8.43 11.74 8.54
CA GLY A 518 -8.02 10.57 7.76
C GLY A 518 -6.75 10.78 6.93
N GLN A 519 -6.00 11.87 7.19
CA GLN A 519 -4.65 12.04 6.70
C GLN A 519 -3.70 11.12 7.44
N ILE A 520 -2.72 10.60 6.71
CA ILE A 520 -1.68 9.73 7.25
C ILE A 520 -0.71 10.58 8.08
N LEU A 521 -0.55 10.21 9.35
CA LEU A 521 0.42 10.85 10.23
C LEU A 521 1.85 10.39 9.86
N GLU A 522 2.81 11.28 10.03
CA GLU A 522 4.23 10.91 9.97
C GLU A 522 4.57 10.00 11.16
N THR A 523 5.39 8.99 10.91
CA THR A 523 5.85 8.04 11.91
C THR A 523 7.30 8.29 12.31
N HIS A 524 7.71 7.66 13.41
CA HIS A 524 9.08 7.74 13.87
C HIS A 524 9.53 6.43 14.52
N SER A 525 10.76 6.03 14.19
CA SER A 525 11.52 5.00 14.92
C SER A 525 13.01 5.17 14.60
N ILE A 526 13.88 4.80 15.53
CA ILE A 526 15.32 4.59 15.26
C ILE A 526 15.54 3.50 14.20
N SER A 527 14.58 2.57 14.05
CA SER A 527 14.65 1.45 13.13
C SER A 527 13.83 1.72 11.87
N ALA A 528 14.50 2.01 10.75
CA ALA A 528 13.86 2.29 9.47
C ALA A 528 12.92 1.16 8.97
N GLY A 529 13.14 -0.11 9.37
CA GLY A 529 12.25 -1.22 9.01
C GLY A 529 10.92 -1.27 9.78
N LEU A 530 10.79 -0.49 10.87
CA LEU A 530 9.56 -0.37 11.67
C LEU A 530 8.88 1.00 11.50
N ASP A 531 9.54 1.95 10.83
CA ASP A 531 9.03 3.29 10.56
C ASP A 531 8.01 3.27 9.40
N TYR A 532 6.81 2.79 9.70
CA TYR A 532 5.73 2.63 8.73
C TYR A 532 4.36 2.92 9.39
N PRO A 533 3.50 3.76 8.78
CA PRO A 533 2.23 4.17 9.38
C PRO A 533 1.11 3.13 9.30
N GLY A 534 1.30 2.02 8.60
CA GLY A 534 0.31 0.97 8.45
C GLY A 534 0.75 -0.36 9.05
N VAL A 535 -0.06 -1.40 8.89
CA VAL A 535 0.30 -2.77 9.26
C VAL A 535 -0.41 -3.78 8.35
N GLY A 536 0.09 -5.00 8.28
CA GLY A 536 -0.56 -6.07 7.51
C GLY A 536 -1.98 -6.38 8.02
N PRO A 537 -2.96 -6.63 7.13
CA PRO A 537 -4.36 -6.81 7.52
C PRO A 537 -4.62 -8.05 8.39
N GLU A 538 -3.81 -9.11 8.26
CA GLU A 538 -3.93 -10.28 9.12
C GLU A 538 -3.51 -9.95 10.57
N HIS A 539 -2.57 -9.03 10.78
CA HIS A 539 -2.24 -8.56 12.13
C HIS A 539 -3.37 -7.74 12.75
N ALA A 540 -4.03 -6.87 11.96
CA ALA A 540 -5.22 -6.14 12.39
C ALA A 540 -6.33 -7.10 12.84
N TRP A 541 -6.58 -8.16 12.07
CA TRP A 541 -7.53 -9.21 12.45
C TRP A 541 -7.09 -9.98 13.69
N LEU A 542 -5.81 -10.35 13.80
CA LEU A 542 -5.27 -11.05 14.97
C LEU A 542 -5.38 -10.20 16.26
N LYS A 543 -5.24 -8.87 16.15
CA LYS A 543 -5.48 -7.94 17.26
C LYS A 543 -6.95 -7.96 17.67
N ASP A 544 -7.85 -7.73 16.72
CA ASP A 544 -9.27 -7.53 17.03
C ASP A 544 -9.98 -8.83 17.45
N SER A 545 -9.50 -9.98 16.97
CA SER A 545 -9.93 -11.29 17.46
C SER A 545 -9.35 -11.65 18.83
N GLY A 546 -8.39 -10.87 19.34
CA GLY A 546 -7.67 -11.17 20.58
C GLY A 546 -6.69 -12.33 20.48
N ARG A 547 -6.44 -12.88 19.28
CA ARG A 547 -5.56 -14.03 19.09
C ARG A 547 -4.08 -13.67 19.24
N ALA A 548 -3.67 -12.45 18.89
CA ALA A 548 -2.33 -11.93 19.14
C ALA A 548 -2.37 -10.65 19.97
N GLN A 549 -1.33 -10.46 20.77
CA GLN A 549 -1.12 -9.26 21.58
C GLN A 549 -0.06 -8.37 20.91
N TYR A 550 -0.25 -7.06 20.99
CA TYR A 550 0.71 -6.10 20.45
C TYR A 550 1.15 -5.17 21.56
N VAL A 551 2.46 -5.07 21.73
CA VAL A 551 3.13 -4.24 22.73
C VAL A 551 4.10 -3.30 22.05
N VAL A 552 4.58 -2.29 22.78
CA VAL A 552 5.42 -1.24 22.21
C VAL A 552 6.78 -1.22 22.89
N ALA A 553 7.85 -1.05 22.11
CA ALA A 553 9.20 -0.79 22.61
C ALA A 553 9.70 0.55 22.06
N THR A 554 10.14 1.45 22.95
CA THR A 554 10.71 2.74 22.55
C THR A 554 12.09 2.58 21.89
N ASP A 555 12.62 3.65 21.30
CA ASP A 555 13.99 3.64 20.76
C ASP A 555 15.01 3.34 21.86
N ALA A 556 14.79 3.80 23.09
CA ALA A 556 15.62 3.47 24.25
C ALA A 556 15.54 1.97 24.60
N ASP A 557 14.32 1.40 24.59
CA ASP A 557 14.11 -0.04 24.81
C ASP A 557 14.84 -0.87 23.75
N ALA A 558 14.74 -0.48 22.48
CA ALA A 558 15.43 -1.16 21.39
C ALA A 558 16.96 -1.15 21.60
N MET A 559 17.53 -0.04 22.08
CA MET A 559 18.96 0.04 22.41
C MET A 559 19.34 -0.84 23.61
N ILE A 560 18.46 -0.99 24.60
CA ILE A 560 18.64 -1.95 25.70
C ILE A 560 18.62 -3.39 25.17
N GLY A 561 17.64 -3.72 24.32
CA GLY A 561 17.54 -5.02 23.67
C GLY A 561 18.78 -5.36 22.85
N LEU A 562 19.26 -4.40 22.04
CA LEU A 562 20.49 -4.49 21.26
C LEU A 562 21.69 -4.78 22.17
N ARG A 563 21.89 -3.96 23.22
CA ARG A 563 22.99 -4.13 24.17
C ARG A 563 22.98 -5.53 24.79
N LYS A 564 21.81 -5.96 25.29
CA LYS A 564 21.66 -7.21 26.03
C LYS A 564 22.05 -8.41 25.19
N ILE A 565 21.43 -8.61 24.04
CA ILE A 565 21.77 -9.78 23.20
C ILE A 565 23.20 -9.70 22.64
N SER A 566 23.72 -8.50 22.37
CA SER A 566 25.10 -8.34 21.90
C SER A 566 26.12 -8.72 22.96
N GLN A 567 25.94 -8.28 24.20
CA GLN A 567 26.89 -8.51 25.28
C GLN A 567 26.73 -9.89 25.95
N SER A 568 25.52 -10.44 25.96
CA SER A 568 25.24 -11.74 26.57
C SER A 568 25.48 -12.89 25.59
N GLU A 569 25.10 -12.76 24.32
CA GLU A 569 25.15 -13.86 23.34
C GLU A 569 26.13 -13.62 22.19
N GLY A 570 26.77 -12.44 22.10
CA GLY A 570 27.68 -12.13 21.00
C GLY A 570 26.98 -11.99 19.64
N ILE A 571 25.66 -11.73 19.63
CA ILE A 571 24.85 -11.58 18.42
C ILE A 571 24.52 -10.11 18.25
N LEU A 572 24.87 -9.53 17.10
CA LEU A 572 24.48 -8.18 16.71
C LEU A 572 23.16 -8.23 15.92
N PRO A 573 21.98 -8.04 16.56
CA PRO A 573 20.70 -8.03 15.87
C PRO A 573 20.51 -6.73 15.09
N ALA A 574 19.64 -6.77 14.09
CA ALA A 574 19.06 -5.57 13.52
C ALA A 574 18.23 -4.82 14.58
N LEU A 575 18.19 -3.49 14.50
CA LEU A 575 17.42 -2.65 15.43
C LEU A 575 15.93 -3.03 15.46
N GLU A 576 15.37 -3.51 14.34
CA GLU A 576 14.02 -4.07 14.27
C GLU A 576 13.87 -5.23 15.28
N SER A 577 14.78 -6.20 15.23
CA SER A 577 14.76 -7.38 16.12
C SER A 577 15.05 -7.01 17.57
N ALA A 578 15.85 -5.97 17.79
CA ALA A 578 16.18 -5.48 19.13
C ALA A 578 14.95 -4.98 19.91
N HIS A 579 13.92 -4.45 19.22
CA HIS A 579 12.63 -4.14 19.83
C HIS A 579 11.98 -5.39 20.42
N ALA A 580 11.93 -6.47 19.63
CA ALA A 580 11.38 -7.76 20.07
C ALA A 580 12.17 -8.34 21.24
N VAL A 581 13.50 -8.29 21.19
CA VAL A 581 14.38 -8.72 22.29
C VAL A 581 14.07 -7.98 23.58
N SER A 582 13.96 -6.64 23.54
CA SER A 582 13.71 -5.86 24.76
C SER A 582 12.44 -6.29 25.48
N LYS A 583 11.31 -6.38 24.76
CA LYS A 583 10.03 -6.77 25.38
C LYS A 583 9.99 -8.25 25.73
N ALA A 584 10.66 -9.10 24.97
CA ALA A 584 10.79 -10.51 25.32
C ALA A 584 11.49 -10.70 26.66
N LEU A 585 12.53 -9.93 26.98
CA LEU A 585 13.23 -9.99 28.27
C LEU A 585 12.32 -9.55 29.44
N GLU A 586 11.53 -8.49 29.25
CA GLU A 586 10.54 -8.05 30.25
C GLU A 586 9.49 -9.13 30.51
N ILE A 587 8.97 -9.75 29.44
CA ILE A 587 7.96 -10.80 29.53
C ILE A 587 8.55 -12.07 30.18
N ALA A 588 9.72 -12.51 29.72
CA ALA A 588 10.38 -13.71 30.23
C ALA A 588 10.64 -13.62 31.73
N ALA A 589 11.04 -12.44 32.25
CA ALA A 589 11.30 -12.23 33.67
C ALA A 589 10.05 -12.44 34.56
N THR A 590 8.85 -12.33 33.99
CA THR A 590 7.58 -12.56 34.71
C THR A 590 7.06 -13.99 34.59
N MET A 591 7.70 -14.84 33.78
CA MET A 591 7.26 -16.19 33.49
C MET A 591 8.02 -17.23 34.32
N PRO A 592 7.41 -18.41 34.59
CA PRO A 592 8.10 -19.54 35.22
C PRO A 592 9.36 -19.96 34.45
N LYS A 593 10.37 -20.45 35.19
CA LYS A 593 11.67 -20.86 34.62
C LYS A 593 11.61 -22.03 33.64
N ASP A 594 10.55 -22.83 33.71
CA ASP A 594 10.30 -23.97 32.83
C ASP A 594 9.47 -23.60 31.58
N SER A 595 8.98 -22.36 31.50
CA SER A 595 8.36 -21.83 30.30
C SER A 595 9.40 -21.53 29.21
N ASN A 596 8.95 -21.55 27.96
CA ASN A 596 9.76 -21.34 26.76
C ASN A 596 9.20 -20.17 25.95
N ILE A 597 10.05 -19.18 25.67
CA ILE A 597 9.73 -18.12 24.73
C ILE A 597 10.65 -18.20 23.51
N VAL A 598 10.11 -17.99 22.31
CA VAL A 598 10.91 -17.91 21.08
C VAL A 598 10.87 -16.49 20.54
N ILE A 599 12.04 -15.90 20.33
CA ILE A 599 12.22 -14.59 19.71
C ILE A 599 12.63 -14.78 18.25
N CYS A 600 11.90 -14.15 17.33
CA CYS A 600 12.31 -14.05 15.94
C CYS A 600 13.41 -12.98 15.79
N VAL A 601 14.66 -13.41 15.65
CA VAL A 601 15.79 -12.52 15.33
C VAL A 601 15.76 -12.27 13.82
N SER A 602 14.88 -11.36 13.41
CA SER A 602 14.43 -11.18 12.02
C SER A 602 15.52 -10.77 11.01
N GLY A 603 16.66 -10.29 11.50
CA GLY A 603 17.79 -9.81 10.69
C GLY A 603 18.99 -9.40 11.53
N ARG A 604 20.17 -9.29 10.89
CA ARG A 604 21.44 -8.89 11.53
C ARG A 604 21.70 -7.38 11.47
N GLY A 605 22.44 -6.89 12.46
CA GLY A 605 22.66 -5.48 12.75
C GLY A 605 23.78 -4.79 12.00
N ASP A 606 24.46 -5.44 11.05
CA ASP A 606 25.56 -4.83 10.28
C ASP A 606 25.16 -3.48 9.67
N LYS A 607 23.91 -3.38 9.19
CA LYS A 607 23.36 -2.17 8.58
C LYS A 607 23.14 -1.03 9.58
N ASP A 608 23.01 -1.35 10.86
CA ASP A 608 22.60 -0.41 11.90
C ASP A 608 23.78 0.15 12.70
N VAL A 609 24.99 -0.42 12.56
CA VAL A 609 26.17 -0.03 13.36
C VAL A 609 26.45 1.48 13.32
N VAL A 610 26.35 2.09 12.14
CA VAL A 610 26.55 3.55 11.98
C VAL A 610 25.44 4.33 12.69
N SER A 611 24.18 3.96 12.47
CA SER A 611 23.03 4.61 13.11
C SER A 611 23.04 4.46 14.64
N VAL A 612 23.50 3.31 15.14
CA VAL A 612 23.72 3.06 16.58
C VAL A 612 24.80 3.99 17.12
N ALA A 613 25.94 4.09 16.44
CA ALA A 613 27.03 4.98 16.84
C ALA A 613 26.60 6.46 16.87
N GLU A 614 25.79 6.89 15.90
CA GLU A 614 25.22 8.24 15.83
C GLU A 614 24.14 8.51 16.90
N SER A 615 23.37 7.49 17.28
CA SER A 615 22.25 7.63 18.24
C SER A 615 22.68 7.49 19.70
N LEU A 616 23.76 6.77 19.99
CA LEU A 616 24.27 6.53 21.34
C LEU A 616 24.58 7.81 22.14
N PRO A 617 25.13 8.90 21.56
CA PRO A 617 25.29 10.16 22.30
C PRO A 617 23.99 10.71 22.90
N LYS A 618 22.85 10.46 22.26
CA LYS A 618 21.52 10.91 22.72
C LYS A 618 20.84 9.90 23.65
N LEU A 619 20.86 8.61 23.28
CA LEU A 619 20.12 7.56 23.99
C LEU A 619 20.94 6.87 25.09
N GLY A 620 22.26 6.80 24.91
CA GLY A 620 23.20 6.17 25.84
C GLY A 620 23.10 6.68 27.28
N PRO A 621 23.05 8.00 27.52
CA PRO A 621 22.85 8.54 28.88
C PRO A 621 21.55 8.10 29.54
N GLN A 622 20.48 7.85 28.76
CA GLN A 622 19.17 7.45 29.29
C GLN A 622 19.15 6.00 29.77
N ILE A 623 19.98 5.14 29.17
CA ILE A 623 20.01 3.69 29.41
C ILE A 623 21.30 3.22 30.09
N GLY A 624 22.17 4.15 30.47
CA GLY A 624 23.48 3.88 31.06
C GLY A 624 24.38 3.05 30.14
N TRP A 625 24.44 3.39 28.84
CA TRP A 625 25.28 2.70 27.86
C TRP A 625 26.07 3.69 27.01
N ASP A 626 27.38 3.72 27.21
CA ASP A 626 28.28 4.60 26.46
C ASP A 626 29.38 3.78 25.80
N LEU A 627 29.43 3.82 24.47
CA LEU A 627 30.47 3.17 23.65
C LEU A 627 31.37 4.20 22.95
N ARG A 628 31.32 5.48 23.36
CA ARG A 628 32.21 6.51 22.78
C ARG A 628 33.66 6.08 22.99
N PHE A 629 34.45 6.17 21.92
CA PHE A 629 35.89 5.98 22.01
C PHE A 629 36.47 7.02 22.98
N GLU A 630 37.34 6.59 23.89
CA GLU A 630 38.07 7.51 24.78
C GLU A 630 38.76 8.59 23.92
N GLY A 631 38.28 9.83 24.01
CA GLY A 631 38.80 10.95 23.23
C GLY A 631 37.77 11.84 22.56
N SER A 632 36.51 11.42 22.39
CA SER A 632 35.44 12.35 21.94
C SER A 632 34.85 13.16 23.10
N LYS A 633 35.71 13.86 23.84
CA LYS A 633 35.26 15.03 24.63
C LYS A 633 35.02 16.16 23.64
N SER A 634 33.80 16.25 23.12
CA SER A 634 33.33 17.51 22.59
C SER A 634 32.95 18.38 23.79
N ASP A 635 33.92 19.19 24.21
CA ASP A 635 33.72 20.48 24.86
C ASP A 635 32.82 21.35 23.95
N ILE A 636 31.52 21.09 23.95
CA ILE A 636 30.53 22.06 23.44
C ILE A 636 29.94 22.74 24.67
N ASN A 637 30.69 23.75 25.10
CA ASN A 637 30.23 24.78 26.01
C ASN A 637 29.03 25.51 25.36
N PRO A 638 27.86 25.61 25.99
CA PRO A 638 26.71 26.32 25.41
C PRO A 638 26.89 27.82 25.63
N ALA A 639 27.77 28.44 24.84
CA ALA A 639 27.86 29.88 24.70
C ALA A 639 28.55 30.21 23.37
N HIS A 640 27.75 30.36 22.31
CA HIS A 640 27.81 31.45 21.33
C HIS A 640 26.77 31.25 20.24
#